data_AF-A0A1H1M9W7-F1
#
_entry.id   AF-A0A1H1M9W7-F1
#
_cell.length_a   1.000
_cell.length_b   1.000
_cell.length_c   1.000
_cell.angle_alpha   90.00
_cell.angle_beta   90.00
_cell.angle_gamma   90.00
#
_symmetry.space_group_name_H-M   'P 1'
#
loop_
_entity.id
_entity.type
_entity.pdbx_description
1 polymer ?
#
loop_
_entity_poly.entity_id
_entity_poly.type
_entity_poly.pdbx_seq_one_letter_code
_entity_poly.pdbx_strand_id
1 'polypeptide(L)'
;MIKKLLLLIAITTCSLTFSQEQYYFNVDLTLTGLQLKDELATKIIATHTRVLDYTSNNGPDVWDACKATDENTSNTDEVVLFYGWEEGRDQDDTNDRTRDKDLQDAGGGDAFVWNREHVFPKSLANPVLDTDIPGPSTDAHHLRAADRIRNSTRNNRKYGRGSGNSDFSSIDFFNGLSGPNTAAWYPGDEWKGDAARMIMYMYVRYGDVCLPSAVGVGSSEFTPDDMIDLFLTWNAEDPVSDIEIARNNYHEDTRNYAAQGNRNPFIDNPYLATRIWGGTTAEDRWGLYSGSDTEAPTTPTNVTLSNINLTSIDISWTASTDNVQVSGYNVYVNDVLTAQTSNTSTTINNLNTNTTYSFTVTARDIINNISEASTAVNGTTLQDTEAPTTPTNIVISNTSDSSFKVSWSASTDNNAVAGYEVYIDGNLIASTTDLFYTVTGLNTSTTYAVEVLAKDIDNNKSSKSATVNTTTTDGSSNGVTELFISEYVEPNTAAGGNNKVIEIVNLSSATISLAGYSIQKQSNGGSWVNDFKLDTGDVTSIIPNDVFVITHADASNEILLAERDLVGPPNNDTNNFGSPFNFNGNDPVGLFKNGVLIDIIGEEGNSSDHIKDKTYRRKSNISVPNSTFTLSEWDALDITYDGIGSHTSTLSTQTNVFQSFKMFPNPANGNNVYFSVTEDAIISVYNVLGKLIQSTEVTKSKNNIDISNLSKGVYLLKINSGKQFITKKLIKN
;
A
#
# COMPACT_ATOMS: atom_id res chain seq x y z
N MET A 1 -49.34 -63.97 4.43
CA MET A 1 -49.30 -63.02 3.29
C MET A 1 -48.42 -61.85 3.69
N ILE A 2 -47.49 -61.48 2.81
CA ILE A 2 -46.69 -60.25 2.77
C ILE A 2 -45.69 -60.05 3.93
N LYS A 3 -44.55 -60.75 3.81
CA LYS A 3 -43.21 -60.14 3.94
C LYS A 3 -42.87 -59.55 2.56
N LYS A 4 -42.44 -58.29 2.49
CA LYS A 4 -41.63 -57.62 1.44
C LYS A 4 -41.95 -56.12 1.40
N LEU A 5 -41.33 -55.34 2.28
CA LEU A 5 -41.20 -53.88 2.09
C LEU A 5 -40.04 -53.38 2.95
N LEU A 6 -38.80 -53.73 2.59
CA LEU A 6 -37.58 -53.19 3.24
C LEU A 6 -36.32 -53.37 2.36
N LEU A 7 -36.48 -53.43 1.03
CA LEU A 7 -35.37 -53.58 0.07
C LEU A 7 -35.53 -52.64 -1.13
N LEU A 8 -35.87 -51.38 -0.88
CA LEU A 8 -35.92 -50.35 -1.92
C LEU A 8 -35.17 -49.05 -1.55
N ILE A 9 -34.63 -48.93 -0.32
CA ILE A 9 -33.85 -47.76 0.10
C ILE A 9 -32.34 -48.00 -0.05
N ALA A 10 -31.87 -49.26 -0.03
CA ALA A 10 -30.45 -49.60 -0.19
C ALA A 10 -29.99 -49.71 -1.67
N ILE A 11 -30.92 -49.78 -2.62
CA ILE A 11 -30.58 -49.91 -4.06
C ILE A 11 -30.43 -48.53 -4.71
N THR A 12 -31.18 -47.52 -4.27
CA THR A 12 -31.09 -46.13 -4.75
C THR A 12 -29.84 -45.41 -4.28
N THR A 13 -29.37 -45.64 -3.05
CA THR A 13 -28.11 -45.07 -2.56
C THR A 13 -26.88 -45.69 -3.25
N CYS A 14 -26.88 -47.01 -3.47
CA CYS A 14 -25.81 -47.66 -4.24
C CYS A 14 -25.77 -47.26 -5.72
N SER A 15 -26.91 -47.00 -6.36
CA SER A 15 -26.91 -46.65 -7.80
C SER A 15 -26.47 -45.21 -8.08
N LEU A 16 -26.63 -44.29 -7.12
CA LEU A 16 -26.14 -42.92 -7.23
C LEU A 16 -24.61 -42.83 -7.08
N THR A 17 -24.00 -43.60 -6.17
CA THR A 17 -22.53 -43.65 -6.00
C THR A 17 -21.84 -44.24 -7.22
N PHE A 18 -22.40 -45.31 -7.82
CA PHE A 18 -21.86 -45.91 -9.06
C PHE A 18 -21.98 -45.01 -10.30
N SER A 19 -22.95 -44.09 -10.33
CA SER A 19 -23.16 -43.19 -11.49
C SER A 19 -22.18 -42.00 -11.49
N GLN A 20 -21.80 -41.47 -10.31
CA GLN A 20 -20.78 -40.41 -10.22
C GLN A 20 -19.37 -40.93 -10.51
N GLU A 21 -19.05 -42.17 -10.09
CA GLU A 21 -17.77 -42.83 -10.41
C GLU A 21 -17.58 -43.00 -11.93
N GLN A 22 -18.67 -43.18 -12.70
CA GLN A 22 -18.61 -43.25 -14.16
C GLN A 22 -18.17 -41.94 -14.81
N TYR A 23 -18.50 -40.76 -14.27
CA TYR A 23 -18.01 -39.51 -14.84
C TYR A 23 -16.48 -39.44 -14.74
N TYR A 24 -15.90 -39.89 -13.62
CA TYR A 24 -14.45 -39.83 -13.35
C TYR A 24 -13.65 -41.05 -13.83
N PHE A 25 -14.21 -41.96 -14.64
CA PHE A 25 -13.55 -43.23 -15.02
C PHE A 25 -12.18 -43.07 -15.70
N ASN A 26 -11.91 -41.91 -16.31
CA ASN A 26 -10.69 -41.59 -17.03
C ASN A 26 -9.78 -40.61 -16.28
N VAL A 27 -10.06 -40.37 -15.00
CA VAL A 27 -9.23 -39.55 -14.09
C VAL A 27 -8.49 -40.51 -13.17
N ASP A 28 -7.17 -40.36 -13.07
CA ASP A 28 -6.39 -41.14 -12.09
C ASP A 28 -6.57 -40.58 -10.67
N LEU A 29 -7.59 -41.08 -9.99
CA LEU A 29 -7.95 -40.70 -8.62
C LEU A 29 -6.96 -41.21 -7.54
N THR A 30 -5.91 -41.95 -7.93
CA THR A 30 -4.83 -42.37 -7.03
C THR A 30 -3.76 -41.28 -6.84
N LEU A 31 -3.68 -40.32 -7.76
CA LEU A 31 -2.75 -39.18 -7.69
C LEU A 31 -3.05 -38.27 -6.49
N THR A 32 -2.09 -37.43 -6.12
CA THR A 32 -2.22 -36.42 -5.05
C THR A 32 -1.62 -35.09 -5.50
N GLY A 33 -1.85 -34.03 -4.71
CA GLY A 33 -1.26 -32.73 -4.97
C GLY A 33 -1.68 -32.14 -6.31
N LEU A 34 -0.78 -31.36 -6.91
CA LEU A 34 -1.03 -30.69 -8.19
C LEU A 34 -1.27 -31.66 -9.36
N GLN A 35 -0.75 -32.90 -9.29
CA GLN A 35 -1.00 -33.89 -10.34
C GLN A 35 -2.47 -34.31 -10.39
N LEU A 36 -3.12 -34.48 -9.23
CA LEU A 36 -4.56 -34.74 -9.17
C LEU A 36 -5.35 -33.50 -9.61
N LYS A 37 -4.92 -32.30 -9.23
CA LYS A 37 -5.52 -31.04 -9.67
C LYS A 37 -5.54 -30.93 -11.20
N ASP A 38 -4.43 -31.24 -11.87
CA ASP A 38 -4.28 -31.15 -13.33
C ASP A 38 -5.17 -32.17 -14.08
N GLU A 39 -5.29 -33.40 -13.56
CA GLU A 39 -6.20 -34.42 -14.11
C GLU A 39 -7.67 -33.99 -14.00
N LEU A 40 -8.07 -33.45 -12.84
CA LEU A 40 -9.42 -32.91 -12.64
C LEU A 40 -9.68 -31.71 -13.54
N ALA A 41 -8.73 -30.77 -13.66
CA ALA A 41 -8.82 -29.64 -14.57
C ALA A 41 -9.02 -30.10 -16.03
N THR A 42 -8.19 -31.05 -16.49
CA THR A 42 -8.30 -31.64 -17.83
C THR A 42 -9.69 -32.22 -18.07
N LYS A 43 -10.23 -32.97 -17.08
CA LYS A 43 -11.56 -33.57 -17.16
C LYS A 43 -12.67 -32.53 -17.30
N ILE A 44 -12.70 -31.52 -16.42
CA ILE A 44 -13.77 -30.51 -16.42
C ILE A 44 -13.67 -29.59 -17.63
N ILE A 45 -12.47 -29.31 -18.13
CA ILE A 45 -12.26 -28.55 -19.38
C ILE A 45 -12.82 -29.34 -20.57
N ALA A 46 -12.46 -30.62 -20.69
CA ALA A 46 -12.84 -31.45 -21.84
C ALA A 46 -14.35 -31.73 -21.92
N THR A 47 -15.05 -31.76 -20.78
CA THR A 47 -16.49 -32.06 -20.70
C THR A 47 -17.37 -30.81 -20.73
N HIS A 48 -16.80 -29.62 -20.52
CA HIS A 48 -17.53 -28.36 -20.66
C HIS A 48 -17.74 -28.08 -22.16
N THR A 49 -18.87 -28.56 -22.68
CA THR A 49 -19.17 -28.60 -24.12
C THR A 49 -20.17 -27.53 -24.56
N ARG A 50 -20.87 -26.88 -23.61
CA ARG A 50 -21.74 -25.74 -23.88
C ARG A 50 -21.31 -24.56 -23.03
N VAL A 51 -20.88 -23.49 -23.68
CA VAL A 51 -20.62 -22.19 -23.03
C VAL A 51 -21.89 -21.35 -23.16
N LEU A 52 -22.35 -20.77 -22.06
CA LEU A 52 -23.57 -19.95 -22.01
C LEU A 52 -23.24 -18.48 -22.25
N ASP A 53 -24.16 -17.77 -22.89
CA ASP A 53 -24.15 -16.30 -22.88
C ASP A 53 -24.59 -15.80 -21.51
N TYR A 54 -24.15 -14.59 -21.13
CA TYR A 54 -24.63 -13.99 -19.89
C TYR A 54 -26.13 -13.72 -19.98
N THR A 55 -26.61 -13.11 -21.06
CA THR A 55 -28.05 -12.95 -21.35
C THR A 55 -28.27 -13.17 -22.84
N SER A 56 -29.22 -14.04 -23.21
CA SER A 56 -29.48 -14.38 -24.60
C SER A 56 -30.92 -14.08 -25.00
N ASN A 57 -31.11 -13.67 -26.26
CA ASN A 57 -32.44 -13.47 -26.83
C ASN A 57 -32.99 -14.73 -27.52
N ASN A 58 -32.13 -15.69 -27.90
CA ASN A 58 -32.51 -16.79 -28.79
C ASN A 58 -31.74 -18.10 -28.49
N GLY A 59 -31.28 -18.29 -27.26
CA GLY A 59 -30.56 -19.49 -26.82
C GLY A 59 -30.53 -19.59 -25.29
N PRO A 60 -30.00 -20.70 -24.75
CA PRO A 60 -29.86 -20.84 -23.31
C PRO A 60 -28.82 -19.85 -22.77
N ASP A 61 -29.11 -19.26 -21.62
CA ASP A 61 -28.20 -18.34 -20.93
C ASP A 61 -28.06 -18.66 -19.44
N VAL A 62 -27.32 -17.81 -18.72
CA VAL A 62 -27.12 -17.96 -17.28
C VAL A 62 -28.42 -17.81 -16.48
N TRP A 63 -29.40 -17.01 -16.93
CA TRP A 63 -30.70 -16.92 -16.24
C TRP A 63 -31.40 -18.27 -16.26
N ASP A 64 -31.45 -18.93 -17.42
CA ASP A 64 -32.05 -20.25 -17.56
C ASP A 64 -31.35 -21.29 -16.68
N ALA A 65 -30.01 -21.22 -16.61
CA ALA A 65 -29.22 -22.10 -15.75
C ALA A 65 -29.54 -21.88 -14.26
N CYS A 66 -29.56 -20.63 -13.78
CA CYS A 66 -29.84 -20.33 -12.36
C CYS A 66 -31.29 -20.70 -12.00
N LYS A 67 -32.28 -20.39 -12.85
CA LYS A 67 -33.68 -20.79 -12.61
C LYS A 67 -33.85 -22.30 -12.41
N ALA A 68 -33.07 -23.11 -13.13
CA ALA A 68 -33.13 -24.56 -13.04
C ALA A 68 -32.31 -25.13 -11.89
N THR A 69 -31.13 -24.55 -11.62
CA THR A 69 -30.18 -25.10 -10.63
C THR A 69 -30.39 -24.58 -9.21
N ASP A 70 -31.03 -23.42 -9.06
CA ASP A 70 -31.40 -22.85 -7.77
C ASP A 70 -32.90 -23.05 -7.47
N GLU A 71 -33.61 -23.92 -8.18
CA GLU A 71 -35.03 -24.17 -7.96
C GLU A 71 -35.33 -24.62 -6.52
N ASN A 72 -36.33 -24.01 -5.89
CA ASN A 72 -36.79 -24.43 -4.57
C ASN A 72 -37.56 -25.76 -4.68
N THR A 73 -37.01 -26.82 -4.11
CA THR A 73 -37.61 -28.17 -4.16
C THR A 73 -38.98 -28.27 -3.47
N SER A 74 -39.31 -27.34 -2.57
CA SER A 74 -40.60 -27.28 -1.90
C SER A 74 -41.64 -26.45 -2.66
N ASN A 75 -41.19 -25.54 -3.55
CA ASN A 75 -42.03 -24.74 -4.43
C ASN A 75 -41.29 -24.46 -5.73
N THR A 76 -41.62 -25.21 -6.78
CA THR A 76 -40.92 -25.10 -8.06
C THR A 76 -41.21 -23.79 -8.79
N ASP A 77 -42.06 -22.90 -8.30
CA ASP A 77 -42.23 -21.56 -8.87
C ASP A 77 -41.17 -20.55 -8.35
N GLU A 78 -40.35 -20.97 -7.38
CA GLU A 78 -39.34 -20.13 -6.73
C GLU A 78 -37.91 -20.61 -7.00
N VAL A 79 -36.97 -19.68 -6.85
CA VAL A 79 -35.54 -19.94 -6.67
C VAL A 79 -35.13 -19.73 -5.23
N VAL A 80 -34.13 -20.48 -4.78
CA VAL A 80 -33.43 -20.29 -3.50
C VAL A 80 -32.39 -19.19 -3.68
N LEU A 81 -32.39 -18.21 -2.79
CA LEU A 81 -31.50 -17.06 -2.84
C LEU A 81 -30.25 -17.33 -2.01
N PHE A 82 -29.10 -17.33 -2.68
CA PHE A 82 -27.79 -17.45 -2.04
C PHE A 82 -27.60 -16.31 -1.03
N TYR A 83 -27.04 -16.64 0.14
CA TYR A 83 -26.92 -15.79 1.33
C TYR A 83 -28.21 -15.54 2.13
N GLY A 84 -29.38 -15.95 1.64
CA GLY A 84 -30.66 -15.79 2.34
C GLY A 84 -30.84 -16.79 3.48
N TRP A 85 -31.71 -16.47 4.44
CA TRP A 85 -31.98 -17.36 5.59
C TRP A 85 -33.40 -17.31 6.13
N GLU A 86 -34.22 -16.33 5.74
CA GLU A 86 -35.57 -16.18 6.30
C GLU A 86 -36.71 -16.37 5.29
N GLU A 87 -37.94 -16.50 5.80
CA GLU A 87 -39.09 -17.00 5.02
C GLU A 87 -39.77 -15.92 4.14
N GLY A 88 -39.22 -14.70 4.10
CA GLY A 88 -39.64 -13.61 3.22
C GLY A 88 -41.06 -13.09 3.44
N ARG A 89 -41.48 -13.02 4.71
CA ARG A 89 -42.86 -12.65 5.10
C ARG A 89 -42.98 -11.26 5.73
N ASP A 90 -41.87 -10.61 6.02
CA ASP A 90 -41.81 -9.40 6.83
C ASP A 90 -41.66 -8.10 6.02
N GLN A 91 -41.70 -8.20 4.68
CA GLN A 91 -41.47 -7.09 3.73
C GLN A 91 -40.04 -6.52 3.80
N ASP A 92 -39.08 -7.27 4.33
CA ASP A 92 -37.65 -7.01 4.19
C ASP A 92 -37.11 -7.83 3.01
N ASP A 93 -36.65 -7.18 1.95
CA ASP A 93 -36.07 -7.90 0.81
C ASP A 93 -34.59 -8.24 1.01
N THR A 94 -33.96 -7.91 2.14
CA THR A 94 -32.50 -8.03 2.28
C THR A 94 -31.98 -9.41 2.67
N ASN A 95 -32.87 -10.34 3.01
CA ASN A 95 -32.51 -11.62 3.66
C ASN A 95 -33.43 -12.81 3.33
N ASP A 96 -34.38 -12.63 2.42
CA ASP A 96 -35.26 -13.67 1.90
C ASP A 96 -34.48 -14.92 1.45
N ARG A 97 -34.99 -16.10 1.80
CA ARG A 97 -34.44 -17.39 1.39
C ARG A 97 -34.92 -17.81 0.00
N THR A 98 -36.07 -17.32 -0.45
CA THR A 98 -36.62 -17.67 -1.77
C THR A 98 -37.27 -16.48 -2.46
N ARG A 99 -37.37 -16.55 -3.78
CA ARG A 99 -38.07 -15.55 -4.61
C ARG A 99 -38.73 -16.24 -5.80
N ASP A 100 -39.87 -15.73 -6.25
CA ASP A 100 -40.47 -16.14 -7.52
C ASP A 100 -39.42 -16.09 -8.65
N LYS A 101 -39.30 -17.18 -9.41
CA LYS A 101 -38.23 -17.34 -10.40
C LYS A 101 -38.32 -16.35 -11.56
N ASP A 102 -39.50 -15.75 -11.78
CA ASP A 102 -39.74 -14.77 -12.85
C ASP A 102 -39.54 -13.32 -12.38
N LEU A 103 -39.32 -13.07 -11.09
CA LEU A 103 -38.97 -11.75 -10.54
C LEU A 103 -37.47 -11.45 -10.65
N GLN A 104 -36.99 -11.38 -11.89
CA GLN A 104 -35.59 -11.07 -12.21
C GLN A 104 -35.32 -9.57 -12.24
N ASP A 105 -34.12 -9.16 -11.80
CA ASP A 105 -33.67 -7.78 -11.95
C ASP A 105 -33.49 -7.41 -13.43
N ALA A 106 -34.27 -6.42 -13.88
CA ALA A 106 -34.20 -5.86 -15.22
C ALA A 106 -33.22 -4.67 -15.34
N GLY A 107 -32.44 -4.39 -14.29
CA GLY A 107 -31.52 -3.26 -14.21
C GLY A 107 -32.20 -1.94 -13.81
N GLY A 108 -33.46 -1.98 -13.41
CA GLY A 108 -34.29 -0.82 -13.05
C GLY A 108 -34.14 -0.34 -11.61
N GLY A 109 -33.45 -1.10 -10.76
CA GLY A 109 -33.37 -0.78 -9.34
C GLY A 109 -34.53 -1.31 -8.50
N ASP A 110 -35.29 -2.27 -9.02
CA ASP A 110 -36.49 -2.78 -8.38
C ASP A 110 -36.18 -3.49 -7.04
N ALA A 111 -37.15 -3.43 -6.12
CA ALA A 111 -37.17 -4.17 -4.87
C ALA A 111 -37.82 -5.54 -5.07
N PHE A 112 -37.55 -6.50 -4.19
CA PHE A 112 -38.10 -7.87 -4.28
C PHE A 112 -37.85 -8.56 -5.63
N VAL A 113 -36.69 -8.32 -6.23
CA VAL A 113 -36.18 -9.07 -7.39
C VAL A 113 -34.87 -9.76 -7.07
N TRP A 114 -34.55 -10.83 -7.79
CA TRP A 114 -33.28 -11.52 -7.66
C TRP A 114 -32.37 -11.23 -8.86
N ASN A 115 -31.06 -11.28 -8.63
CA ASN A 115 -30.05 -11.17 -9.67
C ASN A 115 -29.03 -12.31 -9.58
N ARG A 116 -28.13 -12.38 -10.57
CA ARG A 116 -27.09 -13.40 -10.62
C ARG A 116 -25.89 -12.93 -9.82
N GLU A 117 -25.62 -13.60 -8.73
CA GLU A 117 -24.43 -13.42 -7.91
C GLU A 117 -23.25 -14.14 -8.57
N HIS A 118 -22.17 -13.38 -8.79
CA HIS A 118 -20.86 -13.90 -9.14
C HIS A 118 -20.14 -14.26 -7.83
N VAL A 119 -20.28 -15.52 -7.41
CA VAL A 119 -19.68 -16.00 -6.14
C VAL A 119 -18.17 -15.75 -6.15
N PHE A 120 -17.51 -15.93 -7.30
CA PHE A 120 -16.20 -15.36 -7.59
C PHE A 120 -16.40 -13.93 -8.16
N PRO A 121 -16.10 -12.85 -7.43
CA PRO A 121 -16.32 -11.49 -7.91
C PRO A 121 -15.58 -11.20 -9.21
N LYS A 122 -16.31 -10.74 -10.23
CA LYS A 122 -15.74 -10.39 -11.54
C LYS A 122 -14.56 -9.42 -11.45
N SER A 123 -14.68 -8.39 -10.61
CA SER A 123 -13.69 -7.32 -10.46
C SER A 123 -12.43 -7.73 -9.70
N LEU A 124 -12.42 -8.90 -9.06
CA LEU A 124 -11.25 -9.43 -8.35
C LEU A 124 -10.48 -10.48 -9.16
N ALA A 125 -11.00 -10.89 -10.32
CA ALA A 125 -10.28 -11.74 -11.26
C ALA A 125 -9.17 -10.95 -12.00
N ASN A 126 -8.19 -11.67 -12.53
CA ASN A 126 -7.12 -11.06 -13.33
C ASN A 126 -6.87 -11.84 -14.64
N PRO A 127 -7.30 -11.33 -15.81
CA PRO A 127 -8.02 -10.07 -16.01
C PRO A 127 -9.44 -10.11 -15.42
N VAL A 128 -10.03 -8.92 -15.22
CA VAL A 128 -11.42 -8.76 -14.77
C VAL A 128 -12.36 -9.53 -15.70
N LEU A 129 -13.33 -10.24 -15.12
CA LEU A 129 -14.29 -11.03 -15.88
C LEU A 129 -15.31 -10.12 -16.59
N ASP A 130 -15.37 -10.20 -17.91
CA ASP A 130 -16.31 -9.47 -18.75
C ASP A 130 -17.51 -10.36 -19.12
N THR A 131 -18.73 -9.93 -18.80
CA THR A 131 -19.96 -10.69 -19.09
C THR A 131 -20.33 -10.69 -20.57
N ASP A 132 -19.74 -9.81 -21.38
CA ASP A 132 -19.92 -9.81 -22.83
C ASP A 132 -19.03 -10.86 -23.53
N ILE A 133 -18.11 -11.49 -22.77
CA ILE A 133 -17.20 -12.53 -23.26
C ILE A 133 -17.55 -13.85 -22.56
N PRO A 134 -18.28 -14.77 -23.23
CA PRO A 134 -18.60 -16.07 -22.66
C PRO A 134 -17.36 -16.85 -22.23
N GLY A 135 -17.41 -17.46 -21.05
CA GLY A 135 -16.27 -18.13 -20.42
C GLY A 135 -16.37 -18.08 -18.90
N PRO A 136 -15.31 -17.70 -18.16
CA PRO A 136 -15.36 -17.66 -16.69
C PRO A 136 -16.44 -16.73 -16.14
N SER A 137 -16.78 -15.63 -16.83
CA SER A 137 -17.83 -14.69 -16.41
C SER A 137 -19.26 -15.26 -16.54
N THR A 138 -19.43 -16.32 -17.33
CA THR A 138 -20.73 -16.95 -17.63
C THR A 138 -20.78 -18.42 -17.25
N ASP A 139 -19.75 -18.93 -16.56
CA ASP A 139 -19.74 -20.30 -16.06
C ASP A 139 -20.77 -20.43 -14.94
N ALA A 140 -21.88 -21.12 -15.21
CA ALA A 140 -22.98 -21.18 -14.27
C ALA A 140 -22.61 -21.93 -13.00
N HIS A 141 -21.54 -22.75 -12.95
CA HIS A 141 -21.08 -23.43 -11.73
C HIS A 141 -20.78 -22.50 -10.55
N HIS A 142 -20.49 -21.22 -10.78
CA HIS A 142 -20.24 -20.21 -9.73
C HIS A 142 -21.25 -19.04 -9.73
N LEU A 143 -22.30 -19.12 -10.54
CA LEU A 143 -23.36 -18.11 -10.62
C LEU A 143 -24.58 -18.60 -9.88
N ARG A 144 -25.08 -17.83 -8.91
CA ARG A 144 -26.25 -18.20 -8.09
C ARG A 144 -27.34 -17.14 -8.19
N ALA A 145 -28.60 -17.52 -8.05
CA ALA A 145 -29.67 -16.58 -7.72
C ALA A 145 -29.39 -15.98 -6.34
N ALA A 146 -29.41 -14.66 -6.21
CA ALA A 146 -29.29 -13.97 -4.93
C ALA A 146 -30.28 -12.81 -4.86
N ASP A 147 -30.71 -12.47 -3.66
CA ASP A 147 -31.47 -11.23 -3.51
C ASP A 147 -30.63 -10.04 -3.99
N ARG A 148 -31.24 -9.16 -4.79
CA ARG A 148 -30.55 -8.03 -5.40
C ARG A 148 -29.90 -7.10 -4.37
N ILE A 149 -30.59 -6.76 -3.30
CA ILE A 149 -30.09 -5.85 -2.27
C ILE A 149 -29.00 -6.55 -1.46
N ARG A 150 -29.18 -7.84 -1.16
CA ARG A 150 -28.18 -8.62 -0.46
C ARG A 150 -26.88 -8.74 -1.25
N ASN A 151 -26.99 -9.07 -2.52
CA ASN A 151 -25.86 -9.13 -3.44
C ASN A 151 -25.17 -7.77 -3.57
N SER A 152 -25.94 -6.69 -3.70
CA SER A 152 -25.40 -5.32 -3.74
C SER A 152 -24.62 -4.96 -2.46
N THR A 153 -25.07 -5.45 -1.30
CA THR A 153 -24.40 -5.26 0.00
C THR A 153 -23.10 -6.05 0.08
N ARG A 154 -23.10 -7.30 -0.41
CA ARG A 154 -21.90 -8.14 -0.52
C ARG A 154 -20.83 -7.49 -1.40
N ASN A 155 -21.23 -6.84 -2.49
CA ASN A 155 -20.34 -6.11 -3.41
C ASN A 155 -19.23 -7.04 -3.97
N ASN A 156 -17.98 -6.58 -4.03
CA ASN A 156 -16.81 -7.37 -4.38
C ASN A 156 -15.97 -7.69 -3.14
N ARG A 157 -16.59 -7.77 -1.95
CA ARG A 157 -15.82 -8.06 -0.73
C ARG A 157 -15.22 -9.46 -0.81
N LYS A 158 -13.97 -9.59 -0.37
CA LYS A 158 -13.36 -10.90 -0.15
C LYS A 158 -14.18 -11.65 0.90
N TYR A 159 -14.23 -12.97 0.79
CA TYR A 159 -14.75 -13.84 1.84
C TYR A 159 -13.84 -13.83 3.07
N GLY A 160 -14.44 -13.97 4.25
CA GLY A 160 -13.71 -14.06 5.51
C GLY A 160 -14.54 -14.76 6.59
N ARG A 161 -13.90 -15.12 7.70
CA ARG A 161 -14.45 -15.89 8.81
C ARG A 161 -15.62 -15.19 9.48
N GLY A 162 -16.54 -15.98 10.01
CA GLY A 162 -17.73 -15.51 10.71
C GLY A 162 -18.54 -16.68 11.23
N SER A 163 -19.76 -16.40 11.68
CA SER A 163 -20.70 -17.41 12.18
C SER A 163 -22.14 -16.89 12.06
N GLY A 164 -23.11 -17.79 11.91
CA GLY A 164 -24.53 -17.46 11.80
C GLY A 164 -24.95 -17.15 10.37
N ASN A 165 -25.81 -16.15 10.20
CA ASN A 165 -26.30 -15.75 8.87
C ASN A 165 -25.21 -14.99 8.10
N SER A 166 -25.43 -14.77 6.80
CA SER A 166 -24.52 -13.94 6.03
C SER A 166 -24.42 -12.54 6.66
N ASP A 167 -23.25 -11.91 6.64
CA ASP A 167 -23.03 -10.51 7.04
C ASP A 167 -21.56 -10.10 6.77
N PHE A 168 -21.20 -8.85 7.09
CA PHE A 168 -19.80 -8.47 7.22
C PHE A 168 -19.09 -9.26 8.33
N SER A 169 -17.90 -9.76 8.02
CA SER A 169 -17.01 -10.38 9.00
C SER A 169 -16.64 -9.38 10.09
N SER A 170 -16.66 -9.85 11.35
CA SER A 170 -16.14 -9.11 12.51
C SER A 170 -14.68 -9.44 12.83
N ILE A 171 -14.08 -10.37 12.09
CA ILE A 171 -12.75 -10.94 12.38
C ILE A 171 -11.77 -10.59 11.27
N ASP A 172 -12.21 -10.67 10.02
CA ASP A 172 -11.35 -10.54 8.85
C ASP A 172 -11.58 -9.23 8.11
N PHE A 173 -10.48 -8.52 7.87
CA PHE A 173 -10.44 -7.23 7.21
C PHE A 173 -9.34 -7.24 6.15
N PHE A 174 -9.52 -6.47 5.09
CA PHE A 174 -8.56 -6.37 3.99
C PHE A 174 -8.56 -4.95 3.38
N ASN A 175 -7.59 -4.65 2.53
CA ASN A 175 -7.60 -3.40 1.76
C ASN A 175 -8.55 -3.56 0.58
N GLY A 176 -9.67 -2.84 0.60
CA GLY A 176 -10.73 -2.97 -0.40
C GLY A 176 -11.33 -1.62 -0.79
N LEU A 177 -12.47 -1.65 -1.51
CA LEU A 177 -13.11 -0.44 -2.03
C LEU A 177 -13.58 0.55 -0.96
N SER A 178 -13.77 0.09 0.30
CA SER A 178 -14.13 0.95 1.42
C SER A 178 -12.92 1.55 2.15
N GLY A 179 -11.70 1.36 1.63
CA GLY A 179 -10.45 1.81 2.22
C GLY A 179 -9.68 0.71 2.96
N PRO A 180 -8.61 1.08 3.70
CA PRO A 180 -7.92 0.16 4.59
C PRO A 180 -8.89 -0.32 5.68
N ASN A 181 -8.82 -1.61 6.04
CA ASN A 181 -9.75 -2.27 6.96
C ASN A 181 -11.19 -2.43 6.42
N THR A 182 -11.35 -2.69 5.12
CA THR A 182 -12.62 -3.14 4.55
C THR A 182 -12.97 -4.51 5.16
N ALA A 183 -14.12 -4.63 5.83
CA ALA A 183 -14.59 -5.91 6.37
C ALA A 183 -14.81 -6.94 5.25
N ALA A 184 -14.36 -8.17 5.47
CA ALA A 184 -14.67 -9.30 4.59
C ALA A 184 -16.16 -9.66 4.65
N TRP A 185 -16.63 -10.51 3.74
CA TRP A 185 -17.99 -11.03 3.72
C TRP A 185 -18.02 -12.46 4.27
N TYR A 186 -18.87 -12.69 5.27
CA TYR A 186 -19.22 -14.04 5.70
C TYR A 186 -20.50 -14.48 4.96
N PRO A 187 -20.47 -15.59 4.20
CA PRO A 187 -21.62 -16.02 3.40
C PRO A 187 -22.74 -16.65 4.25
N GLY A 188 -22.50 -16.96 5.52
CA GLY A 188 -23.42 -17.67 6.40
C GLY A 188 -23.07 -19.15 6.57
N ASP A 189 -23.46 -19.74 7.70
CA ASP A 189 -23.14 -21.12 8.08
C ASP A 189 -23.66 -22.14 7.06
N GLU A 190 -24.81 -21.89 6.43
CA GLU A 190 -25.44 -22.74 5.40
C GLU A 190 -24.74 -22.64 4.02
N TRP A 191 -23.96 -21.59 3.78
CA TRP A 191 -23.50 -21.23 2.43
C TRP A 191 -21.99 -21.25 2.26
N LYS A 192 -21.24 -21.46 3.34
CA LYS A 192 -19.78 -21.32 3.34
C LYS A 192 -19.08 -22.43 2.55
N GLY A 193 -19.60 -23.66 2.63
CA GLY A 193 -19.13 -24.81 1.87
C GLY A 193 -19.44 -24.66 0.40
N ASP A 194 -20.67 -24.24 0.06
CA ASP A 194 -21.09 -23.88 -1.30
C ASP A 194 -20.13 -22.87 -1.93
N ALA A 195 -19.87 -21.75 -1.23
CA ALA A 195 -18.94 -20.72 -1.68
C ALA A 195 -17.54 -21.31 -1.92
N ALA A 196 -17.01 -22.05 -0.94
CA ALA A 196 -15.69 -22.66 -1.04
C ALA A 196 -15.56 -23.58 -2.26
N ARG A 197 -16.51 -24.50 -2.47
CA ARG A 197 -16.49 -25.45 -3.59
C ARG A 197 -16.63 -24.78 -4.94
N MET A 198 -17.39 -23.68 -5.05
CA MET A 198 -17.46 -22.86 -6.27
C MET A 198 -16.13 -22.15 -6.56
N ILE A 199 -15.49 -21.57 -5.54
CA ILE A 199 -14.16 -20.93 -5.70
C ILE A 199 -13.10 -21.96 -6.10
N MET A 200 -13.08 -23.13 -5.44
CA MET A 200 -12.16 -24.23 -5.80
C MET A 200 -12.34 -24.68 -7.25
N TYR A 201 -13.59 -24.84 -7.69
CA TYR A 201 -13.88 -25.17 -9.10
C TYR A 201 -13.36 -24.10 -10.06
N MET A 202 -13.65 -22.82 -9.79
CA MET A 202 -13.19 -21.73 -10.66
C MET A 202 -11.66 -21.71 -10.76
N TYR A 203 -10.97 -21.94 -9.64
CA TYR A 203 -9.51 -22.00 -9.64
C TYR A 203 -8.96 -23.19 -10.43
N VAL A 204 -9.53 -24.40 -10.25
CA VAL A 204 -9.11 -25.58 -11.01
C VAL A 204 -9.41 -25.42 -12.51
N ARG A 205 -10.53 -24.76 -12.85
CA ARG A 205 -10.97 -24.59 -14.24
C ARG A 205 -10.24 -23.47 -14.98
N TYR A 206 -9.88 -22.39 -14.30
CA TYR A 206 -9.40 -21.14 -14.92
C TYR A 206 -8.03 -20.66 -14.41
N GLY A 207 -7.41 -21.36 -13.45
CA GLY A 207 -6.06 -21.08 -12.97
C GLY A 207 -5.90 -19.64 -12.47
N ASP A 208 -4.85 -18.97 -12.93
CA ASP A 208 -4.44 -17.62 -12.49
C ASP A 208 -5.50 -16.53 -12.74
N VAL A 209 -6.49 -16.79 -13.60
CA VAL A 209 -7.63 -15.87 -13.77
C VAL A 209 -8.48 -15.81 -12.51
N CYS A 210 -8.60 -16.93 -11.81
CA CYS A 210 -9.51 -17.12 -10.68
C CYS A 210 -8.75 -17.57 -9.42
N LEU A 211 -7.80 -16.75 -8.94
CA LEU A 211 -7.02 -17.05 -7.74
C LEU A 211 -7.89 -17.01 -6.46
N PRO A 212 -7.85 -18.04 -5.59
CA PRO A 212 -8.55 -18.03 -4.31
C PRO A 212 -8.06 -16.90 -3.37
N SER A 213 -6.75 -16.63 -3.38
CA SER A 213 -6.12 -15.52 -2.63
C SER A 213 -6.64 -14.13 -3.05
N ALA A 214 -7.19 -13.99 -4.27
CA ALA A 214 -7.80 -12.74 -4.71
C ALA A 214 -9.16 -12.49 -4.06
N VAL A 215 -9.88 -13.55 -3.66
CA VAL A 215 -11.30 -13.47 -3.26
C VAL A 215 -11.56 -13.91 -1.82
N GLY A 216 -10.56 -14.37 -1.08
CA GLY A 216 -10.69 -14.71 0.34
C GLY A 216 -9.58 -14.09 1.20
N VAL A 217 -9.87 -13.94 2.49
CA VAL A 217 -8.92 -13.56 3.53
C VAL A 217 -8.46 -14.83 4.25
N GLY A 218 -7.28 -15.31 3.87
CA GLY A 218 -6.69 -16.54 4.40
C GLY A 218 -5.23 -16.68 3.97
N SER A 219 -4.59 -17.76 4.42
CA SER A 219 -3.18 -18.06 4.14
C SER A 219 -3.04 -19.19 3.12
N SER A 220 -2.11 -19.04 2.18
CA SER A 220 -1.63 -20.09 1.27
C SER A 220 -0.28 -20.69 1.69
N GLU A 221 0.19 -20.37 2.90
CA GLU A 221 1.52 -20.78 3.39
C GLU A 221 1.73 -22.31 3.38
N PHE A 222 0.65 -23.07 3.56
CA PHE A 222 0.67 -24.51 3.71
C PHE A 222 0.03 -25.27 2.53
N THR A 223 -0.23 -24.57 1.43
CA THR A 223 -0.74 -25.17 0.19
C THR A 223 0.33 -25.18 -0.89
N PRO A 224 0.31 -26.15 -1.81
CA PRO A 224 1.29 -26.22 -2.91
C PRO A 224 1.12 -25.11 -3.97
N ASP A 225 0.05 -24.33 -3.91
CA ASP A 225 -0.30 -23.23 -4.82
C ASP A 225 -1.19 -22.17 -4.10
N ASP A 226 -1.80 -21.23 -4.84
CA ASP A 226 -2.61 -20.10 -4.34
C ASP A 226 -3.94 -20.45 -3.64
N MET A 227 -4.23 -21.74 -3.41
CA MET A 227 -5.35 -22.09 -2.53
C MET A 227 -5.12 -21.54 -1.12
N ILE A 228 -6.20 -21.18 -0.42
CA ILE A 228 -6.10 -20.64 0.95
C ILE A 228 -6.82 -21.53 1.96
N ASP A 229 -6.32 -21.53 3.18
CA ASP A 229 -6.83 -22.27 4.33
C ASP A 229 -8.32 -22.03 4.62
N LEU A 230 -8.83 -20.80 4.39
CA LEU A 230 -10.22 -20.43 4.58
C LEU A 230 -11.17 -21.35 3.81
N PHE A 231 -10.93 -21.53 2.50
CA PHE A 231 -11.82 -22.33 1.67
C PHE A 231 -11.69 -23.83 1.96
N LEU A 232 -10.49 -24.31 2.30
CA LEU A 232 -10.30 -25.70 2.74
C LEU A 232 -11.08 -25.98 4.04
N THR A 233 -11.06 -25.03 4.97
CA THR A 233 -11.80 -25.10 6.23
C THR A 233 -13.30 -25.13 5.98
N TRP A 234 -13.82 -24.20 5.19
CA TRP A 234 -15.26 -24.14 4.88
C TRP A 234 -15.76 -25.37 4.12
N ASN A 235 -14.98 -25.89 3.17
CA ASN A 235 -15.32 -27.12 2.45
C ASN A 235 -15.43 -28.34 3.39
N ALA A 236 -14.71 -28.35 4.52
CA ALA A 236 -14.79 -29.40 5.51
C ALA A 236 -15.88 -29.17 6.57
N GLU A 237 -16.10 -27.93 6.98
CA GLU A 237 -17.08 -27.57 8.02
C GLU A 237 -18.53 -27.62 7.57
N ASP A 238 -18.79 -27.35 6.29
CA ASP A 238 -20.13 -27.30 5.69
C ASP A 238 -20.28 -28.38 4.61
N PRO A 239 -20.94 -29.51 4.94
CA PRO A 239 -21.15 -30.64 4.03
C PRO A 239 -21.85 -30.28 2.73
N VAL A 240 -21.76 -31.15 1.72
CA VAL A 240 -22.44 -30.89 0.45
C VAL A 240 -23.95 -30.96 0.62
N SER A 241 -24.65 -29.92 0.17
CA SER A 241 -26.10 -29.80 0.28
C SER A 241 -26.85 -30.47 -0.89
N ASP A 242 -28.14 -30.74 -0.69
CA ASP A 242 -29.00 -31.33 -1.73
C ASP A 242 -29.12 -30.44 -2.97
N ILE A 243 -29.12 -29.11 -2.78
CA ILE A 243 -29.20 -28.14 -3.88
C ILE A 243 -27.91 -28.15 -4.73
N GLU A 244 -26.74 -28.26 -4.11
CA GLU A 244 -25.48 -28.43 -4.84
C GLU A 244 -25.44 -29.72 -5.65
N ILE A 245 -25.93 -30.83 -5.07
CA ILE A 245 -26.02 -32.12 -5.78
C ILE A 245 -26.94 -32.00 -7.00
N ALA A 246 -28.12 -31.39 -6.83
CA ALA A 246 -29.08 -31.19 -7.91
C ALA A 246 -28.50 -30.33 -9.03
N ARG A 247 -27.86 -29.22 -8.68
CA ARG A 247 -27.13 -28.33 -9.59
C ARG A 247 -26.05 -29.08 -10.39
N ASN A 248 -25.23 -29.88 -9.72
CA ASN A 248 -24.14 -30.58 -10.37
C ASN A 248 -24.66 -31.67 -11.34
N ASN A 249 -25.73 -32.37 -10.97
CA ASN A 249 -26.43 -33.32 -11.84
C ASN A 249 -27.07 -32.61 -13.05
N TYR A 250 -27.65 -31.42 -12.87
CA TYR A 250 -28.24 -30.65 -13.97
C TYR A 250 -27.17 -30.27 -14.99
N HIS A 251 -26.02 -29.74 -14.56
CA HIS A 251 -24.97 -29.27 -15.45
C HIS A 251 -24.26 -30.38 -16.22
N GLU A 252 -24.17 -31.60 -15.70
CA GLU A 252 -23.60 -32.74 -16.45
C GLU A 252 -24.43 -33.07 -17.70
N ASP A 253 -25.76 -33.07 -17.57
CA ASP A 253 -26.64 -33.58 -18.61
C ASP A 253 -26.95 -32.51 -19.66
N THR A 254 -26.18 -32.49 -20.74
CA THR A 254 -26.37 -31.55 -21.86
C THR A 254 -27.72 -31.67 -22.61
N ARG A 255 -28.57 -32.66 -22.27
CA ARG A 255 -29.97 -32.69 -22.72
C ARG A 255 -30.81 -31.62 -22.03
N ASN A 256 -30.39 -31.15 -20.85
CA ASN A 256 -30.98 -30.00 -20.18
C ASN A 256 -30.68 -28.73 -20.98
N TYR A 257 -31.62 -27.79 -20.95
CA TYR A 257 -31.61 -26.62 -21.83
C TYR A 257 -30.37 -25.74 -21.64
N ALA A 258 -30.00 -25.48 -20.39
CA ALA A 258 -28.88 -24.59 -20.03
C ALA A 258 -27.73 -25.33 -19.29
N ALA A 259 -27.56 -26.63 -19.51
CA ALA A 259 -26.43 -27.38 -18.93
C ALA A 259 -25.13 -27.20 -19.72
N GLN A 260 -24.00 -27.20 -19.01
CA GLN A 260 -22.67 -26.92 -19.58
C GLN A 260 -21.86 -28.18 -19.97
N GLY A 261 -22.25 -29.33 -19.44
CA GLY A 261 -21.70 -30.66 -19.73
C GLY A 261 -20.65 -31.18 -18.76
N ASN A 262 -20.15 -30.33 -17.86
CA ASN A 262 -19.16 -30.68 -16.85
C ASN A 262 -19.71 -30.58 -15.42
N ARG A 263 -18.99 -31.21 -14.49
CA ARG A 263 -19.31 -31.24 -13.06
C ARG A 263 -18.28 -30.44 -12.25
N ASN A 264 -18.70 -29.93 -11.09
CA ASN A 264 -17.80 -29.45 -10.04
C ASN A 264 -17.31 -30.65 -9.19
N PRO A 265 -16.02 -31.03 -9.25
CA PRO A 265 -15.51 -32.19 -8.53
C PRO A 265 -15.64 -32.10 -7.01
N PHE A 266 -15.57 -30.89 -6.46
CA PHE A 266 -15.62 -30.68 -5.01
C PHE A 266 -17.03 -30.81 -4.45
N ILE A 267 -18.07 -30.68 -5.29
CA ILE A 267 -19.43 -31.07 -4.91
C ILE A 267 -19.54 -32.59 -4.93
N ASP A 268 -19.05 -33.27 -5.96
CA ASP A 268 -19.16 -34.73 -6.03
C ASP A 268 -18.36 -35.43 -4.93
N ASN A 269 -17.17 -34.91 -4.58
CA ASN A 269 -16.41 -35.34 -3.41
C ASN A 269 -15.51 -34.22 -2.85
N PRO A 270 -15.92 -33.54 -1.75
CA PRO A 270 -15.13 -32.50 -1.06
C PRO A 270 -13.72 -32.94 -0.70
N TYR A 271 -13.54 -34.24 -0.45
CA TYR A 271 -12.27 -34.87 -0.11
C TYR A 271 -11.16 -34.67 -1.15
N LEU A 272 -11.51 -34.44 -2.41
CA LEU A 272 -10.53 -34.12 -3.45
C LEU A 272 -9.72 -32.87 -3.08
N ALA A 273 -10.33 -31.89 -2.39
CA ALA A 273 -9.60 -30.72 -1.91
C ALA A 273 -8.52 -31.10 -0.89
N THR A 274 -8.84 -31.99 0.07
CA THR A 274 -7.87 -32.52 1.04
C THR A 274 -6.72 -33.25 0.35
N ARG A 275 -6.99 -34.00 -0.72
CA ARG A 275 -5.96 -34.74 -1.48
C ARG A 275 -5.06 -33.85 -2.33
N ILE A 276 -5.54 -32.69 -2.74
CA ILE A 276 -4.78 -31.73 -3.55
C ILE A 276 -3.98 -30.78 -2.63
N TRP A 277 -4.65 -30.15 -1.67
CA TRP A 277 -4.10 -29.03 -0.91
C TRP A 277 -3.84 -29.33 0.56
N GLY A 278 -4.32 -30.46 1.10
CA GLY A 278 -4.27 -30.74 2.53
C GLY A 278 -5.31 -29.92 3.31
N GLY A 279 -4.91 -29.37 4.45
CA GLY A 279 -5.78 -28.59 5.33
C GLY A 279 -6.71 -29.45 6.21
N THR A 280 -7.84 -28.89 6.64
CA THR A 280 -8.86 -29.63 7.38
C THR A 280 -9.44 -30.74 6.52
N THR A 281 -9.54 -31.95 7.08
CA THR A 281 -10.07 -33.12 6.35
C THR A 281 -11.56 -32.95 6.06
N ALA A 282 -11.92 -32.92 4.78
CA ALA A 282 -13.31 -32.82 4.33
C ALA A 282 -14.00 -34.19 4.28
N GLU A 283 -15.31 -34.21 3.98
CA GLU A 283 -16.05 -35.47 3.85
C GLU A 283 -15.66 -36.27 2.58
N ASP A 284 -15.47 -37.58 2.71
CA ASP A 284 -15.26 -38.51 1.58
C ASP A 284 -16.58 -39.19 1.19
N ARG A 285 -17.25 -38.60 0.20
CA ARG A 285 -18.58 -39.06 -0.25
C ARG A 285 -18.54 -40.37 -1.03
N TRP A 286 -17.38 -40.74 -1.58
CA TRP A 286 -17.22 -41.97 -2.35
C TRP A 286 -16.75 -43.14 -1.47
N GLY A 287 -16.21 -42.86 -0.28
CA GLY A 287 -15.60 -43.86 0.60
C GLY A 287 -14.37 -44.53 -0.03
N LEU A 288 -13.86 -43.98 -1.14
CA LEU A 288 -12.75 -44.53 -1.90
C LEU A 288 -11.44 -44.43 -1.12
N TYR A 289 -11.31 -43.41 -0.29
CA TYR A 289 -10.07 -43.06 0.39
C TYR A 289 -10.15 -43.45 1.87
N SER A 290 -11.12 -42.87 2.58
CA SER A 290 -11.34 -43.09 4.01
C SER A 290 -11.73 -44.53 4.36
N GLY A 291 -12.30 -45.30 3.42
CA GLY A 291 -12.62 -46.71 3.60
C GLY A 291 -11.44 -47.66 3.44
N SER A 292 -10.34 -47.19 2.83
CA SER A 292 -9.14 -47.98 2.54
C SER A 292 -8.04 -47.80 3.58
N ASP A 293 -8.08 -46.70 4.30
CA ASP A 293 -7.07 -46.30 5.27
C ASP A 293 -7.73 -45.57 6.45
N THR A 294 -7.47 -46.03 7.68
CA THR A 294 -8.12 -45.52 8.91
C THR A 294 -7.15 -45.42 10.08
N GLU A 295 -5.91 -45.84 9.89
CA GLU A 295 -4.89 -45.84 10.93
C GLU A 295 -4.02 -44.61 10.71
N ALA A 296 -3.85 -43.79 11.75
CA ALA A 296 -2.94 -42.67 11.67
C ALA A 296 -1.48 -43.17 11.70
N PRO A 297 -0.53 -42.40 11.11
CA PRO A 297 0.88 -42.72 11.22
C PRO A 297 1.34 -42.87 12.68
N THR A 298 2.40 -43.65 12.87
CA THR A 298 3.11 -43.69 14.15
C THR A 298 3.68 -42.32 14.54
N THR A 299 3.69 -42.00 15.84
CA THR A 299 4.25 -40.74 16.35
C THR A 299 5.73 -40.59 15.98
N PRO A 300 6.17 -39.41 15.47
CA PRO A 300 7.58 -39.14 15.24
C PRO A 300 8.40 -39.29 16.53
N THR A 301 9.58 -39.93 16.44
CA THR A 301 10.46 -40.18 17.59
C THR A 301 11.86 -39.59 17.35
N ASN A 302 12.69 -39.55 18.41
CA ASN A 302 14.05 -38.99 18.37
C ASN A 302 14.11 -37.58 17.77
N VAL A 303 13.18 -36.71 18.19
CA VAL A 303 13.21 -35.30 17.81
C VAL A 303 14.47 -34.67 18.40
N THR A 304 15.25 -34.01 17.57
CA THR A 304 16.50 -33.35 17.95
C THR A 304 16.61 -31.98 17.31
N LEU A 305 17.25 -31.07 18.03
CA LEU A 305 17.54 -29.71 17.57
C LEU A 305 19.04 -29.57 17.31
N SER A 306 19.41 -28.87 16.24
CA SER A 306 20.80 -28.63 15.83
C SER A 306 20.94 -27.28 15.13
N ASN A 307 22.17 -26.87 14.79
CA ASN A 307 22.47 -25.63 14.07
C ASN A 307 21.71 -24.41 14.63
N ILE A 308 21.68 -24.29 15.96
CA ILE A 308 21.01 -23.20 16.67
C ILE A 308 21.78 -21.91 16.42
N ASN A 309 21.14 -20.95 15.73
CA ASN A 309 21.68 -19.63 15.40
C ASN A 309 20.91 -18.52 16.13
N LEU A 310 21.16 -17.26 15.75
CA LEU A 310 20.48 -16.08 16.29
C LEU A 310 18.96 -16.09 16.01
N THR A 311 18.57 -16.49 14.79
CA THR A 311 17.17 -16.40 14.33
C THR A 311 16.64 -17.71 13.72
N SER A 312 17.38 -18.81 13.85
CA SER A 312 16.98 -20.11 13.29
C SER A 312 17.45 -21.31 14.10
N ILE A 313 16.70 -22.41 13.99
CA ILE A 313 17.02 -23.72 14.59
C ILE A 313 16.66 -24.81 13.57
N ASP A 314 17.57 -25.77 13.36
CA ASP A 314 17.27 -26.98 12.60
C ASP A 314 16.64 -28.03 13.51
N ILE A 315 15.58 -28.67 13.05
CA ILE A 315 14.90 -29.77 13.72
C ILE A 315 14.87 -31.02 12.84
N SER A 316 15.13 -32.18 13.45
CA SER A 316 15.08 -33.48 12.75
C SER A 316 14.51 -34.58 13.64
N TRP A 317 13.97 -35.63 13.03
CA TRP A 317 13.34 -36.76 13.72
C TRP A 317 13.50 -38.07 12.96
N THR A 318 13.15 -39.18 13.61
CA THR A 318 13.06 -40.49 12.95
C THR A 318 11.75 -40.60 12.18
N ALA A 319 11.81 -41.14 10.95
CA ALA A 319 10.65 -41.33 10.10
C ALA A 319 9.57 -42.17 10.79
N SER A 320 8.33 -41.72 10.67
CA SER A 320 7.14 -42.49 11.02
C SER A 320 6.85 -43.57 9.98
N THR A 321 6.16 -44.62 10.40
CA THR A 321 5.55 -45.64 9.54
C THR A 321 4.03 -45.52 9.57
N ASP A 322 3.41 -46.02 8.51
CA ASP A 322 1.96 -46.03 8.28
C ASP A 322 1.58 -47.30 7.48
N ASN A 323 0.33 -47.75 7.56
CA ASN A 323 -0.17 -48.94 6.86
C ASN A 323 -0.31 -48.74 5.34
N VAL A 324 -0.51 -47.50 4.87
CA VAL A 324 -0.51 -47.16 3.45
C VAL A 324 0.72 -46.32 3.12
N GLN A 325 0.79 -45.08 3.62
CA GLN A 325 1.89 -44.16 3.33
C GLN A 325 1.85 -42.91 4.20
N VAL A 326 2.99 -42.58 4.83
CA VAL A 326 3.22 -41.24 5.39
C VAL A 326 3.42 -40.22 4.25
N SER A 327 2.60 -39.19 4.20
CA SER A 327 2.67 -38.12 3.18
C SER A 327 3.53 -36.93 3.64
N GLY A 328 3.69 -36.74 4.94
CA GLY A 328 4.59 -35.73 5.48
C GLY A 328 4.46 -35.51 6.99
N TYR A 329 4.97 -34.37 7.45
CA TYR A 329 5.06 -33.98 8.84
C TYR A 329 4.64 -32.53 9.03
N ASN A 330 4.03 -32.26 10.18
CA ASN A 330 3.69 -30.92 10.66
C ASN A 330 4.60 -30.60 11.84
N VAL A 331 5.27 -29.45 11.79
CA VAL A 331 6.19 -28.98 12.84
C VAL A 331 5.55 -27.79 13.54
N TYR A 332 5.43 -27.90 14.86
CA TYR A 332 4.83 -26.88 15.70
C TYR A 332 5.90 -26.22 16.58
N VAL A 333 5.81 -24.91 16.70
CA VAL A 333 6.65 -24.09 17.57
C VAL A 333 5.72 -23.41 18.58
N ASN A 334 5.89 -23.71 19.87
CA ASN A 334 4.98 -23.26 20.94
C ASN A 334 3.51 -23.55 20.60
N ASP A 335 3.24 -24.78 20.16
CA ASP A 335 1.92 -25.29 19.74
C ASP A 335 1.31 -24.61 18.49
N VAL A 336 2.07 -23.76 17.79
CA VAL A 336 1.65 -23.13 16.52
C VAL A 336 2.27 -23.87 15.34
N LEU A 337 1.46 -24.32 14.39
CA LEU A 337 1.95 -24.93 13.14
C LEU A 337 2.82 -23.91 12.39
N THR A 338 4.11 -24.21 12.27
CA THR A 338 5.11 -23.28 11.71
C THR A 338 5.73 -23.81 10.41
N ALA A 339 5.74 -25.14 10.21
CA ALA A 339 6.23 -25.71 8.97
C ALA A 339 5.52 -27.02 8.64
N GLN A 340 5.41 -27.31 7.34
CA GLN A 340 5.05 -28.63 6.84
C GLN A 340 6.11 -29.11 5.86
N THR A 341 6.47 -30.38 5.94
CA THR A 341 7.49 -30.96 5.06
C THR A 341 7.25 -32.46 4.84
N SER A 342 7.63 -32.98 3.68
CA SER A 342 7.68 -34.42 3.44
C SER A 342 9.00 -35.05 3.91
N ASN A 343 10.00 -34.23 4.25
CA ASN A 343 11.29 -34.68 4.79
C ASN A 343 11.20 -34.94 6.30
N THR A 344 12.21 -35.62 6.84
CA THR A 344 12.35 -35.88 8.28
C THR A 344 13.16 -34.82 9.02
N SER A 345 13.33 -33.66 8.39
CA SER A 345 14.03 -32.51 8.95
C SER A 345 13.57 -31.22 8.27
N THR A 346 13.63 -30.11 8.99
CA THR A 346 13.43 -28.76 8.44
C THR A 346 14.18 -27.71 9.27
N THR A 347 14.37 -26.54 8.71
CA THR A 347 14.90 -25.36 9.41
C THR A 347 13.75 -24.44 9.76
N ILE A 348 13.65 -24.05 11.04
CA ILE A 348 12.72 -23.03 11.50
C ILE A 348 13.48 -21.70 11.54
N ASN A 349 13.00 -20.72 10.78
CA ASN A 349 13.60 -19.38 10.64
C ASN A 349 12.75 -18.32 11.34
N ASN A 350 13.18 -17.06 11.28
CA ASN A 350 12.46 -15.89 11.81
C ASN A 350 12.14 -16.00 13.32
N LEU A 351 12.99 -16.71 14.06
CA LEU A 351 12.92 -16.78 15.51
C LEU A 351 13.57 -15.53 16.12
N ASN A 352 13.10 -15.13 17.30
CA ASN A 352 13.72 -14.07 18.08
C ASN A 352 15.02 -14.58 18.71
N THR A 353 16.00 -13.70 18.88
CA THR A 353 17.24 -13.98 19.60
C THR A 353 17.00 -14.27 21.08
N ASN A 354 17.92 -15.03 21.68
CA ASN A 354 17.90 -15.39 23.12
C ASN A 354 16.53 -15.87 23.64
N THR A 355 15.76 -16.59 22.82
CA THR A 355 14.38 -16.98 23.11
C THR A 355 14.26 -18.49 23.10
N THR A 356 13.66 -19.05 24.16
CA THR A 356 13.37 -20.48 24.26
C THR A 356 12.07 -20.81 23.56
N TYR A 357 12.11 -21.83 22.70
CA TYR A 357 10.99 -22.36 21.95
C TYR A 357 10.78 -23.85 22.26
N SER A 358 9.53 -24.27 22.31
CA SER A 358 9.11 -25.68 22.41
C SER A 358 8.76 -26.20 21.02
N PHE A 359 9.36 -27.32 20.61
CA PHE A 359 9.13 -27.94 19.31
C PHE A 359 8.45 -29.31 19.45
N THR A 360 7.39 -29.53 18.67
CA THR A 360 6.74 -30.83 18.49
C THR A 360 6.53 -31.12 17.02
N VAL A 361 6.39 -32.41 16.69
CA VAL A 361 6.19 -32.88 15.32
C VAL A 361 5.09 -33.93 15.31
N THR A 362 4.15 -33.82 14.37
CA THR A 362 3.20 -34.89 14.04
C THR A 362 3.49 -35.40 12.62
N ALA A 363 3.15 -36.66 12.36
CA ALA A 363 3.14 -37.23 11.02
C ALA A 363 1.72 -37.22 10.46
N ARG A 364 1.60 -37.07 9.13
CA ARG A 364 0.33 -37.19 8.40
C ARG A 364 0.47 -38.19 7.26
N ASP A 365 -0.59 -38.93 6.97
CA ASP A 365 -0.68 -39.86 5.84
C ASP A 365 -1.28 -39.18 4.59
N ILE A 366 -1.50 -39.96 3.54
CA ILE A 366 -2.07 -39.49 2.26
C ILE A 366 -3.55 -39.11 2.33
N ILE A 367 -4.24 -39.47 3.42
CA ILE A 367 -5.64 -39.13 3.70
C ILE A 367 -5.77 -38.18 4.91
N ASN A 368 -4.66 -37.59 5.32
CA ASN A 368 -4.55 -36.60 6.38
C ASN A 368 -5.02 -37.12 7.77
N ASN A 369 -4.89 -38.41 8.07
CA ASN A 369 -4.87 -38.85 9.46
C ASN A 369 -3.57 -38.34 10.09
N ILE A 370 -3.68 -37.81 11.31
CA ILE A 370 -2.57 -37.18 12.02
C ILE A 370 -2.19 -38.03 13.22
N SER A 371 -0.89 -38.31 13.38
CA SER A 371 -0.37 -39.02 14.56
C SER A 371 -0.55 -38.18 15.83
N GLU A 372 -0.46 -38.82 17.00
CA GLU A 372 -0.15 -38.08 18.24
C GLU A 372 1.15 -37.28 18.08
N ALA A 373 1.24 -36.14 18.76
CA ALA A 373 2.43 -35.30 18.75
C ALA A 373 3.62 -35.99 19.42
N SER A 374 4.82 -35.75 18.90
CA SER A 374 6.05 -36.16 19.56
C SER A 374 6.21 -35.53 20.95
N THR A 375 7.08 -36.10 21.78
CA THR A 375 7.49 -35.44 23.02
C THR A 375 8.16 -34.11 22.71
N ALA A 376 7.72 -33.03 23.36
CA ALA A 376 8.29 -31.70 23.16
C ALA A 376 9.79 -31.65 23.47
N VAL A 377 10.53 -30.98 22.59
CA VAL A 377 11.96 -30.67 22.78
C VAL A 377 12.14 -29.16 22.77
N ASN A 378 12.83 -28.64 23.78
CA ASN A 378 13.05 -27.20 23.91
C ASN A 378 14.43 -26.81 23.36
N GLY A 379 14.47 -25.71 22.61
CA GLY A 379 15.71 -25.09 22.11
C GLY A 379 15.70 -23.59 22.39
N THR A 380 16.87 -23.00 22.64
CA THR A 380 17.01 -21.54 22.84
C THR A 380 17.92 -21.00 21.77
N THR A 381 17.46 -20.02 20.99
CA THR A 381 18.28 -19.31 20.00
C THR A 381 19.46 -18.61 20.67
N LEU A 382 20.50 -18.33 19.89
CA LEU A 382 21.66 -17.61 20.42
C LEU A 382 21.29 -16.15 20.75
N GLN A 383 21.99 -15.60 21.73
CA GLN A 383 21.94 -14.17 22.03
C GLN A 383 22.90 -13.43 21.10
N ASP A 384 22.45 -12.29 20.57
CA ASP A 384 23.37 -11.39 19.89
C ASP A 384 24.18 -10.57 20.90
N THR A 385 25.49 -10.54 20.70
CA THR A 385 26.45 -9.87 21.60
C THR A 385 27.39 -8.94 20.85
N GLU A 386 27.33 -8.94 19.52
CA GLU A 386 28.14 -8.06 18.70
C GLU A 386 27.36 -6.75 18.52
N ALA A 387 28.05 -5.62 18.67
CA ALA A 387 27.43 -4.33 18.46
C ALA A 387 27.56 -3.91 17.00
N PRO A 388 26.63 -3.08 16.47
CA PRO A 388 26.76 -2.55 15.13
C PRO A 388 28.07 -1.80 14.92
N THR A 389 28.50 -1.69 13.67
CA THR A 389 29.60 -0.81 13.29
C THR A 389 29.30 0.64 13.68
N THR A 390 30.31 1.41 14.04
CA THR A 390 30.14 2.85 14.33
C THR A 390 29.67 3.62 13.09
N PRO A 391 28.67 4.52 13.19
CA PRO A 391 28.28 5.38 12.08
C PRO A 391 29.45 6.20 11.53
N THR A 392 29.53 6.30 10.20
CA THR A 392 30.59 7.04 9.49
C THR A 392 29.98 8.07 8.52
N ASN A 393 30.84 8.91 7.91
CA ASN A 393 30.42 9.98 7.00
C ASN A 393 29.36 10.90 7.61
N ILE A 394 29.62 11.36 8.85
CA ILE A 394 28.76 12.35 9.49
C ILE A 394 28.85 13.66 8.69
N VAL A 395 27.74 14.09 8.11
CA VAL A 395 27.62 15.30 7.30
C VAL A 395 26.63 16.24 7.97
N ILE A 396 27.02 17.50 8.12
CA ILE A 396 26.12 18.57 8.55
C ILE A 396 25.71 19.40 7.33
N SER A 397 24.41 19.60 7.16
CA SER A 397 23.82 20.41 6.10
C SER A 397 22.68 21.28 6.65
N ASN A 398 22.16 22.17 5.81
CA ASN A 398 21.01 23.04 6.15
C ASN A 398 21.18 23.81 7.48
N THR A 399 22.41 24.22 7.79
CA THR A 399 22.68 24.99 9.01
C THR A 399 21.99 26.34 8.95
N SER A 400 21.13 26.60 9.91
CA SER A 400 20.44 27.86 10.14
C SER A 400 20.93 28.55 11.42
N ASP A 401 20.23 29.59 11.83
CA ASP A 401 20.46 30.28 13.09
C ASP A 401 20.06 29.41 14.30
N SER A 402 19.20 28.42 14.12
CA SER A 402 18.58 27.66 15.21
C SER A 402 18.41 26.17 14.93
N SER A 403 18.97 25.68 13.83
CA SER A 403 18.89 24.28 13.43
C SER A 403 20.04 23.86 12.51
N PHE A 404 20.20 22.55 12.34
CA PHE A 404 20.94 21.94 11.23
C PHE A 404 20.47 20.50 11.03
N LYS A 405 20.70 19.94 9.85
CA LYS A 405 20.49 18.51 9.56
C LYS A 405 21.81 17.77 9.69
N VAL A 406 21.82 16.69 10.45
CA VAL A 406 22.92 15.73 10.51
C VAL A 406 22.53 14.46 9.75
N SER A 407 23.41 13.95 8.90
CA SER A 407 23.23 12.66 8.20
C SER A 407 24.48 11.82 8.28
N TRP A 408 24.33 10.51 8.08
CA TRP A 408 25.42 9.53 8.18
C TRP A 408 25.22 8.35 7.24
N SER A 409 26.26 7.53 7.07
CA SER A 409 26.17 6.26 6.36
C SER A 409 25.63 5.15 7.26
N ALA A 410 24.84 4.24 6.68
CA ALA A 410 24.28 3.10 7.38
C ALA A 410 25.38 2.25 8.04
N SER A 411 25.12 1.85 9.28
CA SER A 411 25.91 0.85 10.00
C SER A 411 25.50 -0.56 9.59
N THR A 412 26.39 -1.51 9.78
CA THR A 412 26.13 -2.95 9.57
C THR A 412 26.25 -3.70 10.88
N ASP A 413 25.57 -4.83 10.95
CA ASP A 413 25.51 -5.70 12.12
C ASP A 413 25.37 -7.16 11.66
N ASN A 414 25.73 -8.12 12.52
CA ASN A 414 25.63 -9.57 12.24
C ASN A 414 24.18 -10.10 12.29
N ASN A 415 23.26 -9.38 12.94
CA ASN A 415 21.83 -9.68 12.94
C ASN A 415 21.03 -8.57 12.26
N ALA A 416 20.95 -7.40 12.90
CA ALA A 416 20.17 -6.26 12.40
C ALA A 416 20.45 -4.97 13.18
N VAL A 417 20.64 -3.86 12.47
CA VAL A 417 20.66 -2.52 13.07
C VAL A 417 19.22 -2.07 13.34
N ALA A 418 18.88 -1.81 14.59
CA ALA A 418 17.55 -1.35 15.00
C ALA A 418 17.39 0.18 14.96
N GLY A 419 18.49 0.93 14.99
CA GLY A 419 18.45 2.39 14.81
C GLY A 419 19.70 3.11 15.31
N TYR A 420 19.56 4.42 15.45
CA TYR A 420 20.63 5.35 15.79
C TYR A 420 20.23 6.27 16.93
N GLU A 421 21.22 6.71 17.69
CA GLU A 421 21.09 7.71 18.75
C GLU A 421 21.96 8.93 18.41
N VAL A 422 21.34 10.12 18.41
CA VAL A 422 21.98 11.39 18.04
C VAL A 422 22.28 12.20 19.30
N TYR A 423 23.54 12.65 19.42
CA TYR A 423 24.04 13.38 20.57
C TYR A 423 24.50 14.78 20.20
N ILE A 424 24.11 15.78 21.01
CA ILE A 424 24.57 17.17 20.92
C ILE A 424 25.24 17.57 22.23
N ASP A 425 26.49 18.03 22.15
CA ASP A 425 27.35 18.36 23.29
C ASP A 425 27.41 17.22 24.33
N GLY A 426 27.42 15.98 23.83
CA GLY A 426 27.45 14.76 24.64
C GLY A 426 26.09 14.30 25.18
N ASN A 427 25.01 15.07 25.02
CA ASN A 427 23.67 14.73 25.49
C ASN A 427 22.86 14.04 24.39
N LEU A 428 22.18 12.93 24.71
CA LEU A 428 21.25 12.28 23.79
C LEU A 428 20.05 13.20 23.55
N ILE A 429 19.82 13.57 22.29
CA ILE A 429 18.68 14.41 21.91
C ILE A 429 17.59 13.65 21.17
N ALA A 430 17.94 12.54 20.50
CA ALA A 430 17.00 11.78 19.68
C ALA A 430 17.43 10.33 19.47
N SER A 431 16.45 9.46 19.24
CA SER A 431 16.63 8.14 18.62
C SER A 431 15.85 8.12 17.30
N THR A 432 16.44 7.57 16.24
CA THR A 432 15.81 7.48 14.92
C THR A 432 16.22 6.20 14.19
N THR A 433 15.36 5.69 13.31
CA THR A 433 15.69 4.63 12.34
C THR A 433 16.26 5.20 11.04
N ASP A 434 16.06 6.50 10.79
CA ASP A 434 16.54 7.19 9.60
C ASP A 434 18.06 7.36 9.65
N LEU A 435 18.65 7.58 8.47
CA LEU A 435 20.08 7.93 8.32
C LEU A 435 20.35 9.43 8.46
N PHE A 436 19.39 10.17 9.00
CA PHE A 436 19.51 11.59 9.28
C PHE A 436 18.64 12.00 10.46
N TYR A 437 18.93 13.18 11.01
CA TYR A 437 18.08 13.85 11.98
C TYR A 437 18.24 15.37 11.85
N THR A 438 17.14 16.10 11.96
CA THR A 438 17.15 17.58 11.97
C THR A 438 17.13 18.06 13.41
N VAL A 439 18.23 18.67 13.85
CA VAL A 439 18.36 19.27 15.17
C VAL A 439 17.78 20.68 15.11
N THR A 440 16.85 21.00 16.01
CA THR A 440 16.17 22.31 16.07
C THR A 440 16.27 22.92 17.47
N GLY A 441 15.80 24.16 17.63
CA GLY A 441 15.77 24.84 18.94
C GLY A 441 17.14 25.29 19.47
N LEU A 442 18.11 25.46 18.58
CA LEU A 442 19.47 25.85 18.92
C LEU A 442 19.61 27.37 19.07
N ASN A 443 20.58 27.79 19.89
CA ASN A 443 21.00 29.20 19.97
C ASN A 443 21.77 29.63 18.72
N THR A 444 21.60 30.88 18.31
CA THR A 444 22.30 31.51 17.18
C THR A 444 23.79 31.69 17.43
N SER A 445 24.60 31.67 16.36
CA SER A 445 26.07 31.83 16.42
C SER A 445 26.77 30.94 17.47
N THR A 446 26.23 29.74 17.72
CA THR A 446 26.70 28.82 18.76
C THR A 446 27.26 27.55 18.13
N THR A 447 28.44 27.14 18.57
CA THR A 447 29.08 25.90 18.12
C THR A 447 28.58 24.72 18.95
N TYR A 448 28.13 23.67 18.27
CA TYR A 448 27.67 22.41 18.83
C TYR A 448 28.56 21.25 18.36
N ALA A 449 28.83 20.31 19.25
CA ALA A 449 29.50 19.05 18.95
C ALA A 449 28.45 17.95 18.67
N VAL A 450 28.55 17.31 17.51
CA VAL A 450 27.60 16.29 17.03
C VAL A 450 28.27 14.91 17.00
N GLU A 451 27.60 13.92 17.57
CA GLU A 451 28.03 12.52 17.57
C GLU A 451 26.81 11.61 17.32
N VAL A 452 27.02 10.47 16.64
CA VAL A 452 25.97 9.48 16.38
C VAL A 452 26.49 8.09 16.73
N LEU A 453 25.67 7.24 17.34
CA LEU A 453 25.97 5.82 17.52
C LEU A 453 24.82 4.96 16.98
N ALA A 454 25.12 3.72 16.62
CA ALA A 454 24.15 2.72 16.17
C ALA A 454 23.84 1.72 17.29
N LYS A 455 22.63 1.15 17.27
CA LYS A 455 22.19 0.07 18.15
C LYS A 455 21.47 -1.02 17.37
N ASP A 456 21.62 -2.27 17.78
CA ASP A 456 20.92 -3.43 17.22
C ASP A 456 19.59 -3.73 17.95
N ILE A 457 18.93 -4.83 17.59
CA ILE A 457 17.66 -5.28 18.20
C ILE A 457 17.83 -5.81 19.62
N ASP A 458 19.02 -6.32 19.96
CA ASP A 458 19.38 -6.81 21.29
C ASP A 458 19.97 -5.71 22.20
N ASN A 459 19.96 -4.46 21.71
CA ASN A 459 20.44 -3.24 22.35
C ASN A 459 21.96 -3.21 22.64
N ASN A 460 22.76 -3.95 21.87
CA ASN A 460 24.20 -3.73 21.76
C ASN A 460 24.44 -2.41 21.03
N LYS A 461 25.35 -1.59 21.55
CA LYS A 461 25.61 -0.23 21.07
C LYS A 461 27.02 -0.10 20.51
N SER A 462 27.12 0.52 19.35
CA SER A 462 28.42 0.88 18.78
C SER A 462 29.13 1.92 19.66
N SER A 463 30.43 2.12 19.43
CA SER A 463 31.07 3.38 19.84
C SER A 463 30.37 4.57 19.16
N LYS A 464 30.46 5.75 19.76
CA LYS A 464 30.04 7.00 19.09
C LYS A 464 30.95 7.30 17.89
N SER A 465 30.38 7.94 16.88
CA SER A 465 31.10 8.45 15.72
C SER A 465 32.20 9.44 16.13
N ALA A 466 33.09 9.76 15.19
CA ALA A 466 33.94 10.94 15.34
C ALA A 466 33.06 12.19 15.52
N THR A 467 33.46 13.05 16.47
CA THR A 467 32.76 14.31 16.74
C THR A 467 32.88 15.26 15.54
N VAL A 468 31.76 15.79 15.06
CA VAL A 468 31.72 16.86 14.06
C VAL A 468 31.18 18.13 14.70
N ASN A 469 31.93 19.22 14.62
CA ASN A 469 31.49 20.51 15.13
C ASN A 469 30.79 21.30 14.02
N THR A 470 29.67 21.95 14.37
CA THR A 470 28.98 22.88 13.50
C THR A 470 28.60 24.13 14.28
N THR A 471 28.55 25.28 13.61
CA THR A 471 28.16 26.55 14.23
C THR A 471 26.92 27.06 13.54
N THR A 472 25.86 27.30 14.30
CA THR A 472 24.64 27.94 13.78
C THR A 472 24.98 29.32 13.21
N THR A 473 24.21 29.76 12.22
CA THR A 473 24.43 31.07 11.59
C THR A 473 24.09 32.21 12.55
N ASP A 474 24.43 33.43 12.16
CA ASP A 474 24.06 34.66 12.87
C ASP A 474 22.64 35.14 12.54
N GLY A 475 21.88 34.39 11.71
CA GLY A 475 20.56 34.77 11.24
C GLY A 475 20.57 36.00 10.31
N SER A 476 21.74 36.39 9.77
CA SER A 476 21.84 37.53 8.88
C SER A 476 20.98 37.33 7.63
N SER A 477 20.10 38.29 7.34
CA SER A 477 19.10 38.19 6.26
C SER A 477 19.77 37.95 4.90
N ASN A 478 19.26 36.96 4.16
CA ASN A 478 19.61 36.73 2.75
C ASN A 478 18.75 37.57 1.77
N GLY A 479 17.95 38.50 2.28
CA GLY A 479 17.00 39.32 1.51
C GLY A 479 15.60 38.72 1.39
N VAL A 480 15.43 37.44 1.74
CA VAL A 480 14.12 36.78 1.87
C VAL A 480 13.68 36.85 3.34
N THR A 481 12.43 37.22 3.57
CA THR A 481 11.90 37.45 4.93
C THR A 481 10.54 36.82 5.16
N GLU A 482 10.01 36.10 4.17
CA GLU A 482 8.63 35.66 4.17
C GLU A 482 8.47 34.28 3.51
N LEU A 483 7.46 33.53 3.96
CA LEU A 483 7.05 32.24 3.41
C LEU A 483 6.24 32.44 2.13
N PHE A 484 6.26 31.44 1.25
CA PHE A 484 5.43 31.42 0.04
C PHE A 484 5.07 30.00 -0.37
N ILE A 485 4.03 29.84 -1.19
CA ILE A 485 3.56 28.57 -1.72
C ILE A 485 4.57 28.08 -2.77
N SER A 486 5.16 26.92 -2.52
CA SER A 486 6.10 26.25 -3.42
C SER A 486 5.42 25.22 -4.32
N GLU A 487 4.34 24.59 -3.86
CA GLU A 487 3.62 23.60 -4.67
C GLU A 487 2.12 23.55 -4.33
N TYR A 488 1.30 23.30 -5.36
CA TYR A 488 -0.14 23.09 -5.28
C TYR A 488 -0.49 21.87 -6.12
N VAL A 489 -1.31 20.96 -5.61
CA VAL A 489 -1.83 19.84 -6.39
C VAL A 489 -3.34 19.74 -6.25
N GLU A 490 -4.02 19.73 -7.40
CA GLU A 490 -5.43 19.40 -7.52
C GLU A 490 -5.60 18.18 -8.44
N PRO A 491 -5.91 17.00 -7.88
CA PRO A 491 -6.21 15.82 -8.67
C PRO A 491 -7.64 15.83 -9.20
N ASN A 492 -7.84 15.20 -10.36
CA ASN A 492 -9.18 14.81 -10.81
C ASN A 492 -9.71 13.62 -9.99
N THR A 493 -10.99 13.27 -10.18
CA THR A 493 -11.63 12.17 -9.44
C THR A 493 -10.94 10.82 -9.63
N ALA A 494 -10.36 10.55 -10.81
CA ALA A 494 -9.63 9.32 -11.10
C ALA A 494 -8.24 9.26 -10.45
N ALA A 495 -7.63 10.41 -10.14
CA ALA A 495 -6.34 10.53 -9.45
C ALA A 495 -6.49 10.66 -7.91
N GLY A 496 -7.67 10.33 -7.39
CA GLY A 496 -8.04 10.45 -5.99
C GLY A 496 -8.37 11.90 -5.63
N GLY A 497 -9.62 12.32 -5.90
CA GLY A 497 -10.06 13.72 -5.83
C GLY A 497 -9.80 14.46 -4.50
N ASN A 498 -9.52 13.74 -3.41
CA ASN A 498 -9.15 14.29 -2.09
C ASN A 498 -7.63 14.36 -1.84
N ASN A 499 -6.77 13.91 -2.76
CA ASN A 499 -5.31 14.02 -2.66
C ASN A 499 -4.83 15.46 -2.96
N LYS A 500 -5.47 16.43 -2.31
CA LYS A 500 -5.20 17.86 -2.46
C LYS A 500 -4.13 18.29 -1.46
N VAL A 501 -3.17 19.07 -1.92
CA VAL A 501 -2.03 19.51 -1.10
C VAL A 501 -1.60 20.94 -1.44
N ILE A 502 -1.17 21.67 -0.41
CA ILE A 502 -0.43 22.93 -0.51
C ILE A 502 0.91 22.73 0.20
N GLU A 503 2.02 23.06 -0.47
CA GLU A 503 3.36 23.10 0.11
C GLU A 503 3.81 24.55 0.24
N ILE A 504 4.39 24.89 1.39
CA ILE A 504 4.95 26.21 1.70
C ILE A 504 6.44 26.07 1.96
N VAL A 505 7.28 26.99 1.45
CA VAL A 505 8.73 26.96 1.65
C VAL A 505 9.23 28.13 2.50
N ASN A 506 10.24 27.87 3.35
CA ASN A 506 11.04 28.91 3.99
C ASN A 506 12.41 29.05 3.33
N LEU A 507 12.57 30.02 2.43
CA LEU A 507 13.88 30.36 1.84
C LEU A 507 14.61 31.49 2.58
N SER A 508 14.11 31.95 3.73
CA SER A 508 14.81 32.93 4.55
C SER A 508 16.02 32.32 5.25
N SER A 509 16.87 33.17 5.85
CA SER A 509 18.02 32.72 6.63
C SER A 509 17.73 32.49 8.11
N ALA A 510 16.47 32.59 8.52
CA ALA A 510 16.02 32.42 9.90
C ALA A 510 14.81 31.47 9.97
N THR A 511 14.65 30.80 11.10
CA THR A 511 13.42 30.02 11.37
C THR A 511 12.22 30.96 11.45
N ILE A 512 11.16 30.66 10.70
CA ILE A 512 9.92 31.43 10.68
C ILE A 512 8.85 30.68 11.47
N SER A 513 8.30 31.33 12.50
CA SER A 513 7.13 30.80 13.21
C SER A 513 5.89 30.86 12.32
N LEU A 514 5.08 29.80 12.36
CA LEU A 514 3.79 29.73 11.67
C LEU A 514 2.69 30.52 12.39
N ALA A 515 2.98 31.12 13.54
CA ALA A 515 2.02 31.94 14.28
C ALA A 515 1.50 33.10 13.41
N GLY A 516 0.17 33.16 13.28
CA GLY A 516 -0.51 34.17 12.46
C GLY A 516 -0.54 33.88 10.97
N TYR A 517 -0.01 32.74 10.50
CA TYR A 517 -0.19 32.28 9.12
C TYR A 517 -1.46 31.45 8.96
N SER A 518 -2.11 31.61 7.82
CA SER A 518 -3.29 30.81 7.46
C SER A 518 -3.45 30.63 5.97
N ILE A 519 -4.22 29.60 5.59
CA ILE A 519 -4.69 29.38 4.22
C ILE A 519 -6.17 29.75 4.15
N GLN A 520 -6.56 30.41 3.06
CA GLN A 520 -7.95 30.66 2.70
C GLN A 520 -8.16 30.33 1.22
N LYS A 521 -9.42 30.11 0.83
CA LYS A 521 -9.80 29.97 -0.59
C LYS A 521 -10.88 30.97 -0.99
N GLN A 522 -10.95 31.31 -2.27
CA GLN A 522 -12.11 31.97 -2.87
C GLN A 522 -13.02 30.93 -3.50
N SER A 523 -14.20 30.70 -2.93
CA SER A 523 -15.14 29.72 -3.50
C SER A 523 -15.72 30.22 -4.83
N ASN A 524 -15.39 29.55 -5.94
CA ASN A 524 -15.72 29.93 -7.32
C ASN A 524 -15.34 31.40 -7.64
N GLY A 525 -14.15 31.86 -7.23
CA GLY A 525 -13.71 33.25 -7.42
C GLY A 525 -14.48 34.29 -6.59
N GLY A 526 -15.11 33.88 -5.49
CA GLY A 526 -15.84 34.75 -4.57
C GLY A 526 -14.95 35.49 -3.55
N SER A 527 -15.51 35.78 -2.36
CA SER A 527 -14.71 36.32 -1.25
C SER A 527 -13.82 35.25 -0.60
N TRP A 528 -12.74 35.69 0.03
CA TRP A 528 -11.88 34.82 0.84
C TRP A 528 -12.67 34.26 2.03
N VAL A 529 -12.64 32.93 2.18
CA VAL A 529 -13.38 32.19 3.21
C VAL A 529 -12.52 31.07 3.80
N ASN A 530 -12.96 30.57 4.95
CA ASN A 530 -12.45 29.36 5.59
C ASN A 530 -10.97 29.47 5.99
N ASP A 531 -10.71 30.41 6.91
CA ASP A 531 -9.40 30.70 7.51
C ASP A 531 -8.86 29.51 8.31
N PHE A 532 -7.89 28.80 7.72
CA PHE A 532 -7.24 27.65 8.33
C PHE A 532 -5.84 28.02 8.83
N LYS A 533 -5.69 28.08 10.15
CA LYS A 533 -4.45 28.47 10.81
C LYS A 533 -3.39 27.37 10.75
N LEU A 534 -2.16 27.77 10.42
CA LEU A 534 -1.06 26.83 10.22
C LEU A 534 -0.31 26.48 11.51
N ASP A 535 -0.56 27.17 12.61
CA ASP A 535 0.06 26.94 13.93
C ASP A 535 -0.74 25.99 14.83
N THR A 536 -1.54 25.10 14.23
CA THR A 536 -2.49 24.22 14.94
C THR A 536 -1.98 22.79 15.12
N GLY A 537 -0.90 22.38 14.43
CA GLY A 537 -0.28 21.06 14.55
C GLY A 537 0.97 21.05 15.44
N ASP A 538 1.71 19.93 15.41
CA ASP A 538 2.95 19.76 16.18
C ASP A 538 4.12 20.58 15.63
N VAL A 539 4.10 20.89 14.33
CA VAL A 539 5.08 21.76 13.67
C VAL A 539 4.59 23.20 13.73
N THR A 540 5.27 24.05 14.49
CA THR A 540 4.88 25.46 14.73
C THR A 540 5.80 26.48 14.06
N SER A 541 6.79 26.03 13.30
CA SER A 541 7.76 26.87 12.61
C SER A 541 8.45 26.10 11.47
N ILE A 542 8.81 26.79 10.40
CA ILE A 542 9.58 26.24 9.28
C ILE A 542 11.02 26.74 9.39
N ILE A 543 11.99 25.83 9.39
CA ILE A 543 13.41 26.21 9.41
C ILE A 543 13.90 26.59 7.99
N PRO A 544 15.05 27.28 7.85
CA PRO A 544 15.60 27.63 6.54
C PRO A 544 15.84 26.46 5.59
N ASN A 545 15.42 26.63 4.33
CA ASN A 545 15.46 25.68 3.22
C ASN A 545 14.61 24.42 3.43
N ASP A 546 13.63 24.49 4.32
CA ASP A 546 12.65 23.44 4.53
C ASP A 546 11.29 23.81 3.96
N VAL A 547 10.44 22.81 3.78
CA VAL A 547 9.07 22.97 3.34
C VAL A 547 8.09 22.60 4.46
N PHE A 548 6.83 22.94 4.26
CA PHE A 548 5.71 22.60 5.14
C PHE A 548 4.53 22.16 4.29
N VAL A 549 4.18 20.89 4.40
CA VAL A 549 3.20 20.22 3.54
C VAL A 549 1.87 20.10 4.28
N ILE A 550 0.82 20.66 3.69
CA ILE A 550 -0.54 20.62 4.24
C ILE A 550 -1.45 19.84 3.28
N THR A 551 -1.99 18.72 3.76
CA THR A 551 -2.83 17.82 2.96
C THR A 551 -4.28 17.87 3.42
N HIS A 552 -5.23 17.66 2.51
CA HIS A 552 -6.61 17.34 2.90
C HIS A 552 -6.67 16.08 3.79
N ALA A 553 -7.58 16.00 4.77
CA ALA A 553 -7.60 14.86 5.71
C ALA A 553 -7.85 13.52 5.05
N ASP A 554 -8.69 13.51 4.02
CA ASP A 554 -9.07 12.32 3.27
C ASP A 554 -8.08 12.00 2.13
N ALA A 555 -6.87 12.57 2.16
CA ALA A 555 -5.79 12.17 1.26
C ALA A 555 -5.36 10.74 1.56
N SER A 556 -5.13 9.95 0.50
CA SER A 556 -4.76 8.54 0.56
C SER A 556 -3.47 8.22 -0.22
N ASN A 557 -2.93 9.20 -0.95
CA ASN A 557 -1.67 9.04 -1.66
C ASN A 557 -0.51 8.83 -0.67
N GLU A 558 0.30 7.79 -0.89
CA GLU A 558 1.39 7.40 0.02
C GLU A 558 2.45 8.50 0.20
N ILE A 559 2.80 9.23 -0.86
CA ILE A 559 3.77 10.34 -0.78
C ILE A 559 3.20 11.45 0.10
N LEU A 560 1.94 11.83 -0.12
CA LEU A 560 1.29 12.86 0.71
C LEU A 560 1.18 12.43 2.19
N LEU A 561 0.89 11.15 2.44
CA LEU A 561 0.81 10.63 3.81
C LEU A 561 2.17 10.61 4.50
N ALA A 562 3.25 10.37 3.76
CA ALA A 562 4.62 10.37 4.27
C ALA A 562 5.17 11.78 4.52
N GLU A 563 4.86 12.73 3.64
CA GLU A 563 5.45 14.08 3.67
C GLU A 563 4.62 15.13 4.41
N ARG A 564 3.37 14.84 4.82
CA ARG A 564 2.50 15.84 5.47
C ARG A 564 3.01 16.26 6.86
N ASP A 565 3.04 17.57 7.09
CA ASP A 565 3.31 18.19 8.40
C ASP A 565 2.02 18.60 9.12
N LEU A 566 0.97 18.93 8.35
CA LEU A 566 -0.32 19.34 8.89
C LEU A 566 -1.47 18.73 8.08
N VAL A 567 -2.45 18.21 8.81
CA VAL A 567 -3.66 17.63 8.23
C VAL A 567 -4.75 18.70 8.25
N GLY A 568 -5.19 19.12 7.06
CA GLY A 568 -6.38 19.95 6.87
C GLY A 568 -7.67 19.23 7.28
N PRO A 569 -8.82 19.90 7.22
CA PRO A 569 -10.10 19.29 7.64
C PRO A 569 -10.60 18.20 6.66
N PRO A 570 -11.36 17.20 7.15
CA PRO A 570 -12.00 16.18 6.31
C PRO A 570 -13.28 16.69 5.65
N ASN A 571 -13.79 15.93 4.66
CA ASN A 571 -15.04 16.26 3.99
C ASN A 571 -16.25 16.35 4.93
N ASN A 572 -16.23 15.64 6.06
CA ASN A 572 -17.32 15.57 7.04
C ASN A 572 -17.13 16.53 8.24
N ASP A 573 -16.51 17.69 8.02
CA ASP A 573 -16.29 18.69 9.07
C ASP A 573 -17.53 19.57 9.35
N THR A 574 -17.43 20.43 10.38
CA THR A 574 -18.50 21.38 10.75
C THR A 574 -18.81 22.43 9.70
N ASN A 575 -17.95 22.58 8.68
CA ASN A 575 -18.14 23.45 7.52
C ASN A 575 -18.69 22.68 6.30
N ASN A 576 -19.07 21.41 6.52
CA ASN A 576 -19.69 20.44 5.64
C ASN A 576 -18.89 19.96 4.42
N PHE A 577 -17.66 20.44 4.19
CA PHE A 577 -16.84 20.06 3.01
C PHE A 577 -15.36 20.47 3.17
N GLY A 578 -14.63 20.07 4.22
CA GLY A 578 -13.14 20.05 4.22
C GLY A 578 -12.41 21.35 3.85
N SER A 579 -13.01 22.52 4.10
CA SER A 579 -12.50 23.79 3.59
C SER A 579 -11.37 24.37 4.46
N PRO A 580 -10.31 24.99 3.91
CA PRO A 580 -10.09 25.42 2.51
C PRO A 580 -9.49 24.35 1.60
N PHE A 581 -9.25 23.13 2.06
CA PHE A 581 -8.53 22.11 1.30
C PHE A 581 -9.40 21.36 0.29
N ASN A 582 -10.69 21.68 0.20
CA ASN A 582 -11.57 21.31 -0.90
C ASN A 582 -11.61 22.35 -2.02
N PHE A 583 -10.46 22.95 -2.32
CA PHE A 583 -10.32 23.76 -3.53
C PHE A 583 -10.49 22.90 -4.78
N ASN A 584 -11.03 23.48 -5.84
CA ASN A 584 -11.00 22.91 -7.18
C ASN A 584 -10.59 23.99 -8.19
N GLY A 585 -10.59 23.67 -9.48
CA GLY A 585 -9.95 24.47 -10.50
C GLY A 585 -10.40 25.93 -10.66
N ASN A 586 -11.52 26.31 -10.05
CA ASN A 586 -12.02 27.68 -10.02
C ASN A 586 -11.98 28.33 -8.63
N ASP A 587 -11.21 27.75 -7.71
CA ASP A 587 -10.99 28.23 -6.35
C ASP A 587 -9.53 28.72 -6.17
N PRO A 588 -9.26 30.03 -6.30
CA PRO A 588 -7.98 30.59 -5.89
C PRO A 588 -7.68 30.30 -4.41
N VAL A 589 -6.43 29.95 -4.10
CA VAL A 589 -5.95 29.65 -2.75
C VAL A 589 -4.88 30.67 -2.35
N GLY A 590 -5.02 31.27 -1.18
CA GLY A 590 -4.15 32.33 -0.69
C GLY A 590 -3.48 31.94 0.63
N LEU A 591 -2.20 32.32 0.75
CA LEU A 591 -1.44 32.31 2.00
C LEU A 591 -1.53 33.69 2.64
N PHE A 592 -1.93 33.73 3.90
CA PHE A 592 -2.15 34.95 4.67
C PHE A 592 -1.19 35.01 5.86
N LYS A 593 -0.81 36.24 6.24
CA LYS A 593 -0.09 36.53 7.49
C LYS A 593 -0.79 37.66 8.23
N ASN A 594 -1.22 37.39 9.45
CA ASN A 594 -2.01 38.32 10.27
C ASN A 594 -3.23 38.90 9.53
N GLY A 595 -3.89 38.07 8.72
CA GLY A 595 -5.05 38.45 7.90
C GLY A 595 -4.74 39.22 6.61
N VAL A 596 -3.46 39.40 6.24
CA VAL A 596 -3.05 40.03 4.97
C VAL A 596 -2.62 38.95 3.98
N LEU A 597 -3.19 38.96 2.77
CA LEU A 597 -2.76 38.07 1.68
C LEU A 597 -1.31 38.38 1.31
N ILE A 598 -0.44 37.38 1.41
CA ILE A 598 0.97 37.51 1.05
C ILE A 598 1.31 36.76 -0.23
N ASP A 599 0.70 35.60 -0.48
CA ASP A 599 0.96 34.78 -1.66
C ASP A 599 -0.30 34.09 -2.17
N ILE A 600 -0.37 33.79 -3.47
CA ILE A 600 -1.58 33.21 -4.09
C ILE A 600 -1.25 32.23 -5.23
N ILE A 601 -2.08 31.20 -5.34
CA ILE A 601 -2.23 30.33 -6.52
C ILE A 601 -3.66 30.48 -7.06
N GLY A 602 -3.79 30.73 -8.36
CA GLY A 602 -5.07 31.06 -9.00
C GLY A 602 -5.35 32.56 -9.12
N GLU A 603 -6.07 32.95 -10.17
CA GLU A 603 -6.45 34.33 -10.45
C GLU A 603 -7.55 34.80 -9.48
N GLU A 604 -7.24 35.79 -8.64
CA GLU A 604 -8.20 36.36 -7.70
C GLU A 604 -9.47 36.86 -8.42
N GLY A 605 -10.64 36.45 -7.91
CA GLY A 605 -11.95 36.80 -8.47
C GLY A 605 -12.36 35.99 -9.70
N ASN A 606 -11.55 35.03 -10.16
CA ASN A 606 -11.84 34.26 -11.36
C ASN A 606 -12.65 32.99 -11.04
N SER A 607 -13.89 32.93 -11.54
CA SER A 607 -14.80 31.79 -11.35
C SER A 607 -14.67 30.68 -12.41
N SER A 608 -13.68 30.77 -13.31
CA SER A 608 -13.42 29.77 -14.36
C SER A 608 -12.44 28.69 -13.87
N ASP A 609 -12.44 27.51 -14.48
CA ASP A 609 -11.53 26.39 -14.17
C ASP A 609 -10.07 26.67 -14.65
N HIS A 610 -9.38 27.61 -14.01
CA HIS A 610 -8.08 28.15 -14.46
C HIS A 610 -6.84 27.49 -13.83
N ILE A 611 -7.01 26.69 -12.76
CA ILE A 611 -5.95 25.88 -12.12
C ILE A 611 -6.33 24.40 -11.94
N LYS A 612 -7.35 23.95 -12.69
CA LYS A 612 -7.96 22.62 -12.57
C LYS A 612 -7.05 21.46 -12.95
N ASP A 613 -7.16 20.35 -12.22
CA ASP A 613 -6.61 19.03 -12.56
C ASP A 613 -5.10 19.06 -12.89
N LYS A 614 -4.33 19.81 -12.10
CA LYS A 614 -2.91 20.10 -12.34
C LYS A 614 -2.09 20.12 -11.06
N THR A 615 -0.78 19.95 -11.24
CA THR A 615 0.24 20.30 -10.26
C THR A 615 0.88 21.62 -10.69
N TYR A 616 0.89 22.61 -9.80
CA TYR A 616 1.62 23.87 -10.00
C TYR A 616 2.82 23.90 -9.06
N ARG A 617 4.02 23.89 -9.65
CA ARG A 617 5.29 23.95 -8.91
C ARG A 617 5.94 25.31 -9.11
N ARG A 618 6.34 25.96 -8.03
CA ARG A 618 7.00 27.26 -8.08
C ARG A 618 8.39 27.12 -8.69
N LYS A 619 8.77 28.02 -9.59
CA LYS A 619 10.11 28.00 -10.21
C LYS A 619 11.20 28.34 -9.21
N SER A 620 12.34 27.68 -9.34
CA SER A 620 13.49 27.80 -8.44
C SER A 620 14.14 29.19 -8.37
N ASN A 621 13.87 30.07 -9.33
CA ASN A 621 14.35 31.45 -9.33
C ASN A 621 13.42 32.42 -8.59
N ILE A 622 12.26 31.97 -8.12
CA ILE A 622 11.35 32.74 -7.27
C ILE A 622 11.79 32.56 -5.81
N SER A 623 11.84 33.67 -5.08
CA SER A 623 12.37 33.71 -3.70
C SER A 623 11.58 34.60 -2.76
N VAL A 624 10.48 35.19 -3.23
CA VAL A 624 9.60 36.06 -2.45
C VAL A 624 8.14 35.73 -2.80
N PRO A 625 7.20 35.90 -1.86
CA PRO A 625 5.79 35.71 -2.12
C PRO A 625 5.25 36.77 -3.10
N ASN A 626 4.16 36.45 -3.79
CA ASN A 626 3.46 37.34 -4.69
C ASN A 626 1.95 37.24 -4.47
N SER A 627 1.33 38.31 -3.98
CA SER A 627 -0.11 38.38 -3.74
C SER A 627 -0.96 38.49 -5.02
N THR A 628 -0.33 38.51 -6.19
CA THR A 628 -1.00 38.52 -7.50
C THR A 628 -0.53 37.34 -8.35
N PHE A 629 -1.42 36.40 -8.64
CA PHE A 629 -1.07 35.20 -9.39
C PHE A 629 -0.49 35.54 -10.77
N THR A 630 0.70 35.04 -11.03
CA THR A 630 1.38 35.21 -12.32
C THR A 630 1.88 33.86 -12.81
N LEU A 631 1.28 33.33 -13.87
CA LEU A 631 1.60 32.01 -14.41
C LEU A 631 3.10 31.84 -14.78
N SER A 632 3.83 32.92 -15.06
CA SER A 632 5.27 32.85 -15.34
C SER A 632 6.13 32.41 -14.15
N GLU A 633 5.61 32.48 -12.93
CA GLU A 633 6.29 32.06 -11.69
C GLU A 633 6.15 30.54 -11.42
N TRP A 634 5.32 29.86 -12.21
CA TRP A 634 4.94 28.47 -11.99
C TRP A 634 5.27 27.60 -13.21
N ASP A 635 5.59 26.35 -12.94
CA ASP A 635 5.55 25.26 -13.90
C ASP A 635 4.23 24.50 -13.71
N ALA A 636 3.40 24.47 -14.75
CA ALA A 636 2.13 23.74 -14.76
C ALA A 636 2.35 22.33 -15.31
N LEU A 637 2.25 21.34 -14.44
CA LEU A 637 2.53 19.94 -14.70
C LEU A 637 1.23 19.12 -14.69
N ASP A 638 1.24 17.97 -15.35
CA ASP A 638 0.20 16.96 -15.11
C ASP A 638 0.24 16.49 -13.66
N ILE A 639 -0.88 15.96 -13.16
CA ILE A 639 -1.05 15.58 -11.75
C ILE A 639 0.09 14.65 -11.31
N THR A 640 0.91 15.15 -10.39
CA THR A 640 2.07 14.47 -9.81
C THR A 640 2.29 14.94 -8.37
N TYR A 641 2.92 14.08 -7.57
CA TYR A 641 3.30 14.36 -6.18
C TYR A 641 4.83 14.24 -5.98
N ASP A 642 5.59 14.05 -7.06
CA ASP A 642 7.03 13.76 -7.05
C ASP A 642 7.93 14.87 -6.47
N GLY A 643 7.41 16.10 -6.35
CA GLY A 643 8.13 17.24 -5.76
C GLY A 643 7.78 17.51 -4.31
N ILE A 644 6.66 16.97 -3.81
CA ILE A 644 6.18 17.24 -2.45
C ILE A 644 7.21 16.76 -1.42
N GLY A 645 7.46 17.60 -0.41
CA GLY A 645 8.50 17.39 0.60
C GLY A 645 9.84 18.03 0.21
N SER A 646 9.91 18.74 -0.93
CA SER A 646 11.15 19.37 -1.36
C SER A 646 10.95 20.59 -2.26
N HIS A 647 11.76 21.63 -2.03
CA HIS A 647 11.84 22.76 -2.95
C HIS A 647 13.30 23.15 -3.20
N THR A 648 13.66 23.35 -4.46
CA THR A 648 15.02 23.80 -4.82
C THR A 648 14.98 25.26 -5.26
N SER A 649 15.89 26.06 -4.72
CA SER A 649 16.07 27.46 -5.15
C SER A 649 17.47 27.69 -5.69
N THR A 650 17.57 28.43 -6.80
CA THR A 650 18.84 29.02 -7.23
C THR A 650 19.00 30.34 -6.49
N LEU A 651 19.77 30.37 -5.40
CA LEU A 651 20.15 31.64 -4.76
C LEU A 651 21.02 32.46 -5.74
N SER A 652 20.38 33.32 -6.52
CA SER A 652 21.06 34.40 -7.22
C SER A 652 21.43 35.45 -6.19
N THR A 653 22.70 35.56 -5.83
CA THR A 653 23.19 36.64 -4.97
C THR A 653 23.22 37.96 -5.76
N GLN A 654 22.06 38.48 -6.17
CA GLN A 654 21.94 39.89 -6.57
C GLN A 654 21.77 40.75 -5.31
N THR A 655 22.81 40.82 -4.49
CA THR A 655 22.91 41.90 -3.52
C THR A 655 23.24 43.17 -4.28
N ASN A 656 22.46 44.23 -4.03
CA ASN A 656 22.50 45.51 -4.73
C ASN A 656 23.80 46.32 -4.57
N VAL A 657 24.86 45.75 -3.95
CA VAL A 657 26.12 46.43 -3.60
C VAL A 657 26.81 47.04 -4.82
N PHE A 658 26.62 46.49 -6.02
CA PHE A 658 27.28 46.95 -7.25
C PHE A 658 26.39 47.71 -8.25
N GLN A 659 25.08 47.87 -8.03
CA GLN A 659 24.25 48.70 -8.94
C GLN A 659 24.67 50.18 -8.93
N SER A 660 25.20 50.66 -7.81
CA SER A 660 25.71 52.02 -7.61
C SER A 660 27.16 52.21 -8.08
N PHE A 661 27.86 51.13 -8.46
CA PHE A 661 29.28 51.17 -8.81
C PHE A 661 29.51 51.90 -10.13
N LYS A 662 30.08 53.10 -10.05
CA LYS A 662 30.53 53.89 -11.20
C LYS A 662 32.05 54.01 -11.20
N MET A 663 32.65 53.89 -12.37
CA MET A 663 34.09 54.05 -12.58
C MET A 663 34.34 55.12 -13.64
N PHE A 664 35.06 56.18 -13.28
CA PHE A 664 35.30 57.32 -14.18
C PHE A 664 36.63 58.05 -13.88
N PRO A 665 37.27 58.69 -14.86
CA PRO A 665 36.98 58.55 -16.28
C PRO A 665 37.44 57.17 -16.81
N ASN A 666 36.68 56.62 -17.76
CA ASN A 666 37.07 55.42 -18.51
C ASN A 666 36.56 55.56 -19.96
N PRO A 667 37.43 55.81 -20.96
CA PRO A 667 38.89 55.75 -20.90
C PRO A 667 39.56 56.79 -19.98
N ALA A 668 40.63 56.39 -19.30
CA ALA A 668 41.38 57.21 -18.37
C ALA A 668 42.57 57.89 -19.07
N ASN A 669 42.52 59.22 -19.17
CA ASN A 669 43.61 60.04 -19.74
C ASN A 669 44.59 60.55 -18.66
N GLY A 670 44.19 60.58 -17.38
CA GLY A 670 45.00 61.04 -16.26
C GLY A 670 45.62 59.90 -15.44
N ASN A 671 46.28 60.25 -14.33
CA ASN A 671 46.91 59.27 -13.44
C ASN A 671 45.93 58.60 -12.48
N ASN A 672 44.68 59.06 -12.36
CA ASN A 672 43.73 58.52 -11.39
C ASN A 672 42.43 58.06 -12.06
N VAL A 673 41.86 56.99 -11.52
CA VAL A 673 40.49 56.52 -11.77
C VAL A 673 39.71 56.60 -10.47
N TYR A 674 38.50 57.15 -10.53
CA TYR A 674 37.61 57.35 -9.39
C TYR A 674 36.46 56.35 -9.42
N PHE A 675 35.98 56.03 -8.23
CA PHE A 675 34.94 55.05 -7.97
C PHE A 675 33.83 55.65 -7.12
N SER A 676 32.58 55.36 -7.47
CA SER A 676 31.44 55.57 -6.59
C SER A 676 31.14 54.25 -5.90
N VAL A 677 31.39 54.15 -4.59
CA VAL A 677 31.17 52.93 -3.79
C VAL A 677 30.25 53.25 -2.60
N THR A 678 29.31 52.36 -2.31
CA THR A 678 28.40 52.47 -1.14
C THR A 678 28.96 51.80 0.11
N GLU A 679 29.90 50.86 -0.08
CA GLU A 679 30.62 50.11 0.96
C GLU A 679 32.11 50.04 0.58
N ASP A 680 32.95 49.68 1.55
CA ASP A 680 34.39 49.51 1.31
C ASP A 680 34.63 48.32 0.37
N ALA A 681 35.56 48.50 -0.57
CA ALA A 681 35.82 47.51 -1.61
C ALA A 681 37.31 47.41 -1.95
N ILE A 682 37.78 46.20 -2.22
CA ILE A 682 39.12 45.94 -2.74
C ILE A 682 39.05 45.91 -4.26
N ILE A 683 39.78 46.81 -4.92
CA ILE A 683 39.89 46.87 -6.37
C ILE A 683 41.25 46.35 -6.80
N SER A 684 41.23 45.25 -7.54
CA SER A 684 42.41 44.58 -8.07
C SER A 684 42.49 44.77 -9.58
N VAL A 685 43.60 45.34 -10.08
CA VAL A 685 43.86 45.59 -11.50
C VAL A 685 44.69 44.45 -12.07
N TYR A 686 44.20 43.84 -13.15
CA TYR A 686 44.86 42.78 -13.90
C TYR A 686 45.14 43.22 -15.32
N ASN A 687 46.23 42.73 -15.93
CA ASN A 687 46.40 42.84 -17.37
C ASN A 687 45.47 41.84 -18.10
N VAL A 688 45.40 41.93 -19.44
CA VAL A 688 44.56 41.04 -20.26
C VAL A 688 44.94 39.55 -20.20
N LEU A 689 46.14 39.23 -19.70
CA LEU A 689 46.60 37.85 -19.50
C LEU A 689 46.26 37.32 -18.08
N GLY A 690 45.52 38.08 -17.28
CA GLY A 690 45.13 37.68 -15.92
C GLY A 690 46.20 37.86 -14.85
N LYS A 691 47.34 38.52 -15.15
CA LYS A 691 48.36 38.86 -14.14
C LYS A 691 47.91 40.05 -13.30
N LEU A 692 47.90 39.89 -11.98
CA LEU A 692 47.65 40.98 -11.02
C LEU A 692 48.77 42.04 -11.11
N ILE A 693 48.39 43.30 -11.29
CA ILE A 693 49.30 44.45 -11.38
C ILE A 693 49.33 45.24 -10.07
N GLN A 694 48.16 45.55 -9.52
CA GLN A 694 48.03 46.24 -8.23
C GLN A 694 46.68 45.95 -7.59
N SER A 695 46.57 46.15 -6.27
CA SER A 695 45.33 46.02 -5.51
C SER A 695 45.25 47.12 -4.46
N THR A 696 44.09 47.76 -4.36
CA THR A 696 43.89 48.92 -3.47
C THR A 696 42.51 48.85 -2.85
N GLU A 697 42.43 49.14 -1.56
CA GLU A 697 41.16 49.36 -0.86
C GLU A 697 40.61 50.76 -1.14
N VAL A 698 39.34 50.80 -1.50
CA VAL A 698 38.58 52.00 -1.86
C VAL A 698 37.41 52.13 -0.88
N THR A 699 37.33 53.28 -0.22
CA THR A 699 36.30 53.61 0.77
C THR A 699 35.57 54.89 0.39
N LYS A 700 34.51 55.26 1.13
CA LYS A 700 33.79 56.55 0.90
C LYS A 700 34.72 57.76 0.97
N SER A 701 35.76 57.73 1.81
CA SER A 701 36.75 58.80 1.98
C SER A 701 37.98 58.67 1.07
N LYS A 702 38.21 57.49 0.48
CA LYS A 702 39.37 57.20 -0.39
C LYS A 702 38.87 56.48 -1.64
N ASN A 703 38.31 57.26 -2.56
CA ASN A 703 37.51 56.74 -3.66
C ASN A 703 38.25 56.64 -5.02
N ASN A 704 39.59 56.58 -5.02
CA ASN A 704 40.38 56.56 -6.24
C ASN A 704 41.52 55.55 -6.22
N ILE A 705 42.07 55.28 -7.41
CA ILE A 705 43.28 54.47 -7.61
C ILE A 705 44.21 55.23 -8.55
N ASP A 706 45.49 55.28 -8.16
CA ASP A 706 46.57 55.75 -9.02
C ASP A 706 46.94 54.65 -10.04
N ILE A 707 46.95 55.04 -11.30
CA ILE A 707 47.26 54.22 -12.46
C ILE A 707 48.44 54.79 -13.26
N SER A 708 49.24 55.69 -12.67
CA SER A 708 50.43 56.30 -13.28
C SER A 708 51.45 55.25 -13.75
N ASN A 709 51.54 54.12 -13.06
CA ASN A 709 52.45 53.01 -13.39
C ASN A 709 51.90 52.07 -14.48
N LEU A 710 50.67 52.28 -14.97
CA LEU A 710 50.09 51.47 -16.03
C LEU A 710 50.47 52.03 -17.41
N SER A 711 50.99 51.17 -18.28
CA SER A 711 51.19 51.49 -19.70
C SER A 711 49.85 51.63 -20.42
N LYS A 712 49.84 52.35 -21.55
CA LYS A 712 48.64 52.48 -22.41
C LYS A 712 48.11 51.11 -22.82
N GLY A 713 46.81 50.87 -22.67
CA GLY A 713 46.20 49.58 -22.97
C GLY A 713 44.91 49.31 -22.20
N VAL A 714 44.45 48.06 -22.30
CA VAL A 714 43.23 47.56 -21.63
C VAL A 714 43.61 46.73 -20.41
N TYR A 715 42.89 46.95 -19.31
CA TYR A 715 43.05 46.24 -18.04
C TYR A 715 41.69 45.75 -17.54
N LEU A 716 41.71 44.73 -16.70
CA LEU A 716 40.52 44.19 -16.02
C LEU A 716 40.60 44.57 -14.55
N LEU A 717 39.56 45.23 -14.03
CA LEU A 717 39.43 45.54 -12.61
C LEU A 717 38.46 44.54 -12.00
N LYS A 718 38.94 43.73 -11.06
CA LYS A 718 38.09 42.93 -10.18
C LYS A 718 37.82 43.74 -8.92
N ILE A 719 36.55 44.02 -8.66
CA ILE A 719 36.11 44.75 -7.48
C ILE A 719 35.46 43.75 -6.55
N ASN A 720 35.96 43.67 -5.31
CA ASN A 720 35.51 42.73 -4.31
C ASN A 720 35.01 43.50 -3.08
N SER A 721 33.77 43.25 -2.65
CA SER A 721 33.20 43.81 -1.42
C SER A 721 32.51 42.67 -0.67
N GLY A 722 32.92 42.42 0.58
CA GLY A 722 32.49 41.25 1.35
C GLY A 722 32.78 39.92 0.64
N LYS A 723 31.74 39.12 0.39
CA LYS A 723 31.80 37.80 -0.27
C LYS A 723 31.55 37.86 -1.80
N GLN A 724 31.56 39.03 -2.43
CA GLN A 724 31.09 39.22 -3.82
C GLN A 724 32.04 40.00 -4.69
N PHE A 725 32.08 39.68 -5.99
CA PHE A 725 32.91 40.41 -6.94
C PHE A 725 32.23 40.72 -8.28
N ILE A 726 32.64 41.83 -8.89
CA ILE A 726 32.35 42.17 -10.29
C ILE A 726 33.65 42.46 -11.05
N THR A 727 33.60 42.35 -12.37
CA THR A 727 34.72 42.74 -13.23
C THR A 727 34.33 43.89 -14.14
N LYS A 728 35.16 44.93 -14.23
CA LYS A 728 35.00 46.06 -15.15
C LYS A 728 36.25 46.21 -16.02
N LYS A 729 36.07 46.64 -17.25
CA LYS A 729 37.17 46.97 -18.17
C LYS A 729 37.66 48.39 -17.93
N LEU A 730 38.96 48.58 -17.72
CA LEU A 730 39.62 49.90 -17.71
C LEU A 730 40.43 50.08 -19.00
N ILE A 731 40.30 51.23 -19.64
CA ILE A 731 41.09 51.63 -20.80
C ILE A 731 42.00 52.79 -20.36
N LYS A 732 43.32 52.62 -20.42
CA LYS A 732 44.32 53.65 -20.17
C LYS A 732 44.85 54.17 -21.50
N ASN A 733 44.59 55.44 -21.80
CA ASN A 733 44.99 56.09 -23.05
C ASN A 733 46.40 56.66 -23.03
#